data_AF-A0A8H7MMA3-F1
#
_entry.id   AF-A0A8H7MMA3-F1
#
_cell.length_a   1.000
_cell.length_b   1.000
_cell.length_c   1.000
_cell.angle_alpha   90.00
_cell.angle_beta   90.00
_cell.angle_gamma   90.00
#
_symmetry.space_group_name_H-M   'P 1'
#
loop_
_entity.id
_entity.type
_entity.pdbx_description
1 polymer ?
#
loop_
_entity_poly.entity_id
_entity_poly.type
_entity_poly.pdbx_seq_one_letter_code
_entity_poly.pdbx_strand_id
1 'polypeptide(L)'
;MNNNSLRPLLPATQPRSPPPSGPSSKRKRVSVACNECRQKRIGCDGVRPACAACHRRDRRCVYMNEEDLEMRPTILKRENIALREKLAAFQDIFEQLQSRTQHVAHDIVQRLGAGTNPTDVLKTLRGESPHTLLSEQAAARAVLPAIHSDCELELLVRHPKAYCVLDLPVVAQDTVNTLFLDDRSSHASQLEVVTSTKDSFNHPRYCDSRLEKLNIDFWTSVPISNHHAASATSLYLETHHPIWCFFDASKFIGDLVQCRVDSSSTCSPLLVSSLLAFALQGYSSIHPETAKYSYQFEQQAEKLFSAEGTVDSLPTVAALALLYTTIAVHADVPRAMKYLIAAEDAAKRMNLFREPDPATFGSPKTIAATSQTAWGLFNFFVQMSQFQVVAPLEHPPTIPLPEDLWINQESDNSNTNEADNVSPALAEVQQAHSVFCRLWVIVNEVLLVYRDDKIGARSLAFALGKYHKLLELMGRLPESMLRQDNTPHWVLIFHSSLHMAILDLFRPYIAPDEQHGFRAYVPESSSPKTIFAASVMQLKGILFAFAIQYTPAYWNLALSGAMVFTVNAVLNDLSDKERHNHLAFCISMSQRLLPSYIYMIETIRAILAIATDKGAITTSEAIRIEAESASMQRAKLVDRSKGGWVVAPTLNDSVAGDINTLTERFETITLFSEFTEGLS
;
A
#
# COMPACT_ATOMS: atom_id res chain seq x y z
N MET A 1 -49.10 56.71 -28.39
CA MET A 1 -49.95 57.56 -27.52
C MET A 1 -50.86 56.66 -26.68
N ASN A 2 -50.76 56.81 -25.36
CA ASN A 2 -51.82 56.74 -24.34
C ASN A 2 -52.74 55.51 -24.13
N ASN A 3 -52.59 54.94 -22.93
CA ASN A 3 -53.53 54.93 -21.79
C ASN A 3 -54.71 53.91 -21.71
N ASN A 4 -54.61 53.07 -20.66
CA ASN A 4 -55.61 52.58 -19.69
C ASN A 4 -57.12 52.73 -19.96
N SER A 5 -57.89 51.68 -19.62
CA SER A 5 -59.11 51.79 -18.77
C SER A 5 -59.70 50.42 -18.38
N LEU A 6 -59.78 50.15 -17.08
CA LEU A 6 -60.57 49.09 -16.41
C LEU A 6 -62.08 49.48 -16.31
N ARG A 7 -62.98 48.52 -16.00
CA ARG A 7 -64.28 48.72 -15.28
C ARG A 7 -65.05 47.36 -15.09
N PRO A 8 -66.10 47.24 -14.24
CA PRO A 8 -66.18 47.36 -12.76
C PRO A 8 -67.05 46.22 -12.09
N LEU A 9 -67.15 46.21 -10.75
CA LEU A 9 -67.96 45.28 -9.91
C LEU A 9 -69.34 45.86 -9.50
N LEU A 10 -70.33 45.02 -9.15
CA LEU A 10 -71.60 45.34 -8.46
C LEU A 10 -72.22 44.07 -7.75
N PRO A 11 -73.21 44.16 -6.83
CA PRO A 11 -73.03 43.86 -5.38
C PRO A 11 -73.97 42.76 -4.78
N ALA A 12 -73.84 42.53 -3.46
CA ALA A 12 -74.42 41.42 -2.68
C ALA A 12 -75.73 41.74 -1.91
N THR A 13 -76.54 40.71 -1.60
CA THR A 13 -77.66 40.75 -0.63
C THR A 13 -77.74 39.46 0.23
N GLN A 14 -77.90 39.63 1.55
CA GLN A 14 -78.04 38.63 2.65
C GLN A 14 -79.52 38.14 2.83
N PRO A 15 -79.95 37.49 3.94
CA PRO A 15 -79.54 36.21 4.60
C PRO A 15 -80.75 35.26 4.88
N ARG A 16 -80.51 34.00 5.30
CA ARG A 16 -81.56 33.14 5.93
C ARG A 16 -81.02 32.35 7.13
N SER A 17 -81.85 32.27 8.17
CA SER A 17 -81.63 31.76 9.53
C SER A 17 -81.62 30.21 9.67
N PRO A 18 -81.17 29.66 10.83
CA PRO A 18 -80.68 28.28 10.95
C PRO A 18 -81.66 27.26 11.58
N PRO A 19 -81.47 25.93 11.37
CA PRO A 19 -82.05 24.85 12.17
C PRO A 19 -81.00 24.17 13.11
N PRO A 20 -81.40 23.28 14.04
CA PRO A 20 -80.94 23.32 15.43
C PRO A 20 -79.76 22.40 15.79
N SER A 21 -79.13 22.76 16.91
CA SER A 21 -78.02 22.14 17.61
C SER A 21 -78.38 20.81 18.31
N GLY A 22 -77.86 19.69 17.81
CA GLY A 22 -77.52 18.51 18.61
C GLY A 22 -76.04 18.56 19.03
N PRO A 23 -75.60 17.81 20.06
CA PRO A 23 -74.25 17.96 20.62
C PRO A 23 -73.23 17.34 19.65
N SER A 24 -72.76 18.11 18.68
CA SER A 24 -71.58 17.73 17.92
C SER A 24 -70.39 17.82 18.88
N SER A 25 -69.98 16.67 19.41
CA SER A 25 -68.66 16.45 19.98
C SER A 25 -67.66 17.20 19.12
N LYS A 26 -67.11 18.30 19.67
CA LYS A 26 -66.09 19.11 19.00
C LYS A 26 -65.01 18.12 18.56
N ARG A 27 -64.84 17.93 17.24
CA ARG A 27 -63.75 17.11 16.69
C ARG A 27 -62.46 17.62 17.33
N LYS A 28 -61.90 16.84 18.26
CA LYS A 28 -60.59 17.14 18.85
C LYS A 28 -59.61 17.20 17.69
N ARG A 29 -59.10 18.40 17.42
CA ARG A 29 -58.09 18.62 16.39
C ARG A 29 -56.81 18.00 16.91
N VAL A 30 -56.38 16.90 16.30
CA VAL A 30 -55.14 16.22 16.67
C VAL A 30 -53.97 17.05 16.13
N SER A 31 -52.98 17.35 16.98
CA SER A 31 -51.81 18.15 16.61
C SER A 31 -50.85 17.40 15.68
N VAL A 32 -50.76 16.07 15.79
CA VAL A 32 -49.87 15.20 15.01
C VAL A 32 -50.62 13.95 14.52
N ALA A 33 -50.72 13.80 13.20
CA ALA A 33 -51.20 12.56 12.57
C ALA A 33 -50.06 11.53 12.44
N CYS A 34 -50.36 10.24 12.50
CA CYS A 34 -49.36 9.20 12.24
C CYS A 34 -48.85 9.23 10.78
N ASN A 35 -47.70 8.60 10.53
CA ASN A 35 -47.00 8.64 9.24
C ASN A 35 -47.86 8.12 8.09
N GLU A 36 -48.55 6.99 8.27
CA GLU A 36 -49.44 6.40 7.27
C GLU A 36 -50.61 7.32 6.91
N CYS A 37 -51.28 7.89 7.91
CA CYS A 37 -52.39 8.81 7.65
C CYS A 37 -51.92 10.11 7.00
N ARG A 38 -50.72 10.58 7.35
CA ARG A 38 -50.09 11.76 6.73
C ARG A 38 -49.72 11.50 5.26
N GLN A 39 -49.09 10.37 4.95
CA GLN A 39 -48.68 10.01 3.60
C GLN A 39 -49.89 9.79 2.69
N LYS A 40 -50.94 9.14 3.19
CA LYS A 40 -52.18 8.88 2.45
C LYS A 40 -53.17 10.05 2.45
N ARG A 41 -52.87 11.15 3.14
CA ARG A 41 -53.72 12.34 3.30
C ARG A 41 -55.14 12.02 3.77
N ILE A 42 -55.26 11.08 4.72
CA ILE A 42 -56.53 10.66 5.32
C ILE A 42 -56.62 11.14 6.77
N GLY A 43 -57.84 11.22 7.31
CA GLY A 43 -58.07 11.66 8.69
C GLY A 43 -57.47 10.69 9.71
N CYS A 44 -56.63 11.21 10.62
CA CYS A 44 -56.09 10.49 11.77
C CYS A 44 -56.80 10.99 13.04
N ASP A 45 -57.19 10.06 13.91
CA ASP A 45 -57.84 10.36 15.19
C ASP A 45 -56.85 10.49 16.36
N GLY A 46 -55.55 10.25 16.14
CA GLY A 46 -54.49 10.52 17.12
C GLY A 46 -54.41 9.54 18.28
N VAL A 47 -55.20 8.47 18.28
CA VAL A 47 -55.19 7.45 19.34
C VAL A 47 -53.88 6.65 19.30
N ARG A 48 -53.32 6.35 20.47
CA ARG A 48 -52.10 5.54 20.67
C ARG A 48 -52.44 4.23 21.38
N PRO A 49 -51.78 3.09 21.06
CA PRO A 49 -50.60 2.96 20.20
C PRO A 49 -50.88 2.97 18.69
N ALA A 50 -52.13 2.74 18.24
CA ALA A 50 -52.52 2.80 16.83
C ALA A 50 -53.81 3.61 16.64
N CYS A 51 -53.84 4.44 15.58
CA CYS A 51 -55.00 5.26 15.24
C CYS A 51 -56.12 4.39 14.62
N ALA A 52 -57.41 4.75 14.78
CA ALA A 52 -58.51 3.90 14.30
C ALA A 52 -58.54 3.75 12.77
N ALA A 53 -57.92 4.67 12.02
CA ALA A 53 -57.79 4.59 10.57
C ALA A 53 -56.74 3.56 10.12
N CYS A 54 -55.66 3.38 10.90
CA CYS A 54 -54.63 2.38 10.66
C CYS A 54 -55.04 1.01 11.20
N HIS A 55 -55.71 0.98 12.37
CA HIS A 55 -56.19 -0.28 12.97
C HIS A 55 -57.24 -0.96 12.09
N ARG A 56 -58.24 -0.22 11.57
CA ARG A 56 -59.25 -0.77 10.65
C ARG A 56 -58.69 -1.26 9.32
N ARG A 57 -57.51 -0.79 8.92
CA ARG A 57 -56.86 -1.16 7.66
C ARG A 57 -55.72 -2.16 7.87
N ASP A 58 -55.54 -2.63 9.10
CA ASP A 58 -54.45 -3.50 9.54
C ASP A 58 -53.06 -3.05 9.05
N ARG A 59 -52.73 -1.78 9.31
CA ARG A 59 -51.45 -1.18 8.92
C ARG A 59 -50.64 -0.74 10.14
N ARG A 60 -49.32 -0.88 10.04
CA ARG A 60 -48.37 -0.45 11.07
C ARG A 60 -48.49 1.06 11.31
N CYS A 61 -48.98 1.44 12.49
CA CYS A 61 -49.21 2.83 12.87
C CYS A 61 -48.01 3.39 13.64
N VAL A 62 -47.14 4.15 12.97
CA VAL A 62 -45.98 4.78 13.60
C VAL A 62 -46.20 6.30 13.66
N TYR A 63 -46.05 6.87 14.86
CA TYR A 63 -45.97 8.31 15.08
C TYR A 63 -44.49 8.69 15.19
N MET A 64 -44.06 9.79 14.56
CA MET A 64 -42.71 10.31 14.76
C MET A 64 -42.55 10.78 16.22
N ASN A 65 -41.36 10.57 16.78
CA ASN A 65 -41.03 11.01 18.14
C ASN A 65 -40.97 12.55 18.18
N GLU A 66 -41.39 13.15 19.29
CA GLU A 66 -41.44 14.62 19.44
C GLU A 66 -40.04 15.26 19.32
N GLU A 67 -39.00 14.52 19.69
CA GLU A 67 -37.59 14.91 19.55
C GLU A 67 -37.18 15.21 18.08
N ASP A 68 -37.72 14.48 17.10
CA ASP A 68 -37.43 14.69 15.67
C ASP A 68 -38.13 15.94 15.09
N LEU A 69 -39.24 16.36 15.71
CA LEU A 69 -40.01 17.54 15.28
C LEU A 69 -39.42 18.85 15.84
N GLU A 70 -38.78 18.82 17.01
CA GLU A 70 -38.15 19.99 17.64
C GLU A 70 -36.72 20.25 17.15
N MET A 71 -35.96 19.21 16.79
CA MET A 71 -34.58 19.35 16.31
C MET A 71 -34.47 19.90 14.88
N ARG A 72 -35.43 19.60 13.99
CA ARG A 72 -35.31 19.97 12.58
C ARG A 72 -35.40 21.49 12.32
N PRO A 73 -36.31 22.27 12.94
CA PRO A 73 -36.37 23.71 12.76
C PRO A 73 -35.18 24.44 13.40
N THR A 74 -34.63 23.91 14.49
CA THR A 74 -33.48 24.49 15.20
C THR A 74 -32.17 24.26 14.45
N ILE A 75 -31.97 23.07 13.88
CA ILE A 75 -30.84 22.77 12.98
C ILE A 75 -30.91 23.66 11.73
N LEU A 76 -32.06 23.72 11.05
CA LEU A 76 -32.25 24.56 9.86
C LEU A 76 -32.06 26.06 10.16
N LYS A 77 -32.47 26.54 11.35
CA LYS A 77 -32.19 27.92 11.77
C LYS A 77 -30.71 28.16 11.98
N ARG A 78 -29.97 27.24 12.60
CA ARG A 78 -28.52 27.33 12.80
C ARG A 78 -27.77 27.33 11.46
N GLU A 79 -28.15 26.46 10.53
CA GLU A 79 -27.60 26.44 9.17
C GLU A 79 -27.93 27.73 8.41
N ASN A 80 -29.15 28.26 8.53
CA ASN A 80 -29.52 29.51 7.87
C ASN A 80 -28.72 30.71 8.41
N ILE A 81 -28.46 30.74 9.72
CA ILE A 81 -27.60 31.75 10.35
C ILE A 81 -26.16 31.61 9.83
N ALA A 82 -25.59 30.40 9.86
CA ALA A 82 -24.24 30.14 9.37
C ALA A 82 -24.06 30.48 7.87
N LEU A 83 -25.08 30.20 7.04
CA LEU A 83 -25.08 30.55 5.61
C LEU A 83 -25.17 32.07 5.40
N ARG A 84 -25.98 32.79 6.21
CA ARG A 84 -26.05 34.25 6.15
C ARG A 84 -24.74 34.90 6.58
N GLU A 85 -24.08 34.37 7.61
CA GLU A 85 -22.76 34.83 8.03
C GLU A 85 -21.71 34.61 6.94
N LYS A 86 -21.71 33.44 6.29
CA LYS A 86 -20.82 33.18 5.14
C LYS A 86 -21.11 34.11 3.95
N LEU A 87 -22.38 34.38 3.66
CA LEU A 87 -22.77 35.30 2.58
C LEU A 87 -22.34 36.74 2.87
N ALA A 88 -22.55 37.22 4.09
CA ALA A 88 -22.04 38.53 4.53
C ALA A 88 -20.51 38.58 4.45
N ALA A 89 -19.84 37.50 4.84
CA ALA A 89 -18.40 37.41 4.75
C ALA A 89 -17.88 37.50 3.29
N PHE A 90 -18.54 36.80 2.37
CA PHE A 90 -18.19 36.92 0.95
C PHE A 90 -18.44 38.32 0.39
N GLN A 91 -19.55 38.96 0.75
CA GLN A 91 -19.86 40.33 0.31
C GLN A 91 -18.78 41.33 0.73
N ASP A 92 -18.39 41.30 2.01
CA ASP A 92 -17.33 42.17 2.54
C ASP A 92 -15.98 41.90 1.86
N ILE A 93 -15.66 40.64 1.56
CA ILE A 93 -14.43 40.31 0.82
C ILE A 93 -14.47 40.88 -0.59
N PHE A 94 -15.59 40.78 -1.30
CA PHE A 94 -15.74 41.35 -2.64
C PHE A 94 -15.57 42.88 -2.63
N GLU A 95 -16.10 43.58 -1.63
CA GLU A 95 -15.90 45.02 -1.46
C GLU A 95 -14.43 45.38 -1.18
N GLN A 96 -13.74 44.56 -0.37
CA GLN A 96 -12.31 44.74 -0.13
C GLN A 96 -11.46 44.44 -1.37
N LEU A 97 -11.82 43.44 -2.18
CA LEU A 97 -11.12 43.14 -3.43
C LEU A 97 -11.18 44.31 -4.42
N GLN A 98 -12.27 45.10 -4.42
CA GLN A 98 -12.43 46.26 -5.31
C GLN A 98 -11.57 47.47 -4.92
N SER A 99 -11.16 47.58 -3.65
CA SER A 99 -10.46 48.76 -3.11
C SER A 99 -8.97 48.53 -2.81
N ARG A 100 -8.46 47.31 -3.02
CA ARG A 100 -7.08 46.91 -2.69
C ARG A 100 -6.18 46.82 -3.92
N THR A 101 -4.86 46.77 -3.68
CA THR A 101 -3.86 46.60 -4.73
C THR A 101 -3.93 45.19 -5.35
N GLN A 102 -3.51 45.06 -6.60
CA GLN A 102 -3.62 43.81 -7.37
C GLN A 102 -2.94 42.60 -6.70
N HIS A 103 -1.81 42.84 -6.01
CA HIS A 103 -1.12 41.79 -5.24
C HIS A 103 -1.94 41.29 -4.05
N VAL A 104 -2.59 42.19 -3.31
CA VAL A 104 -3.42 41.83 -2.14
C VAL A 104 -4.72 41.16 -2.58
N ALA A 105 -5.30 41.61 -3.69
CA ALA A 105 -6.48 40.97 -4.26
C ALA A 105 -6.20 39.52 -4.72
N HIS A 106 -5.03 39.28 -5.32
CA HIS A 106 -4.60 37.94 -5.72
C HIS A 106 -4.44 37.00 -4.52
N ASP A 107 -3.81 37.46 -3.43
CA ASP A 107 -3.65 36.69 -2.18
C ASP A 107 -5.00 36.30 -1.57
N ILE A 108 -5.95 37.22 -1.51
CA ILE A 108 -7.31 36.97 -0.99
C ILE A 108 -8.04 35.91 -1.81
N VAL A 109 -7.99 36.01 -3.15
CA VAL A 109 -8.62 35.03 -4.05
C VAL A 109 -7.98 33.66 -3.94
N GLN A 110 -6.65 33.60 -3.77
CA GLN A 110 -5.91 32.35 -3.57
C GLN A 110 -6.30 31.66 -2.26
N ARG A 111 -6.45 32.42 -1.16
CA ARG A 111 -6.89 31.87 0.15
C ARG A 111 -8.32 31.36 0.12
N LEU A 112 -9.22 32.01 -0.62
CA LEU A 112 -10.59 31.52 -0.86
C LEU A 112 -10.59 30.26 -1.74
N GLY A 113 -9.71 30.19 -2.76
CA GLY A 113 -9.53 29.01 -3.60
C GLY A 113 -8.99 27.78 -2.87
N ALA A 114 -8.26 27.98 -1.77
CA ALA A 114 -7.72 26.93 -0.90
C ALA A 114 -8.74 26.31 0.08
N GLY A 115 -10.02 26.67 -0.02
CA GLY A 115 -11.08 26.12 0.84
C GLY A 115 -11.14 26.73 2.25
N THR A 116 -10.40 27.82 2.50
CA THR A 116 -10.42 28.55 3.78
C THR A 116 -11.80 29.14 4.04
N ASN A 117 -12.27 29.09 5.30
CA ASN A 117 -13.55 29.69 5.68
C ASN A 117 -13.53 31.22 5.42
N PRO A 118 -14.50 31.79 4.67
CA PRO A 118 -14.54 33.21 4.34
C PRO A 118 -14.48 34.14 5.56
N THR A 119 -15.09 33.73 6.67
CA THR A 119 -15.10 34.53 7.90
C THR A 119 -13.70 34.67 8.52
N ASP A 120 -12.83 33.68 8.35
CA ASP A 120 -11.46 33.69 8.87
C ASP A 120 -10.51 34.47 7.96
N VAL A 121 -10.76 34.43 6.64
CA VAL A 121 -10.10 35.32 5.68
C VAL A 121 -10.41 36.79 6.02
N LEU A 122 -11.66 37.11 6.35
CA LEU A 122 -12.03 38.47 6.78
C LEU A 122 -11.37 38.93 8.07
N LYS A 123 -11.32 38.08 9.10
CA LYS A 123 -10.63 38.42 10.36
C LYS A 123 -9.17 38.76 10.11
N THR A 124 -8.52 37.96 9.27
CA THR A 124 -7.12 38.22 8.86
C THR A 124 -7.00 39.56 8.12
N LEU A 125 -7.95 39.88 7.22
CA LEU A 125 -7.96 41.14 6.47
C LEU A 125 -8.24 42.37 7.35
N ARG A 126 -8.97 42.19 8.45
CA ARG A 126 -9.24 43.23 9.46
C ARG A 126 -8.09 43.40 10.46
N GLY A 127 -7.00 42.64 10.33
CA GLY A 127 -5.85 42.70 11.23
C GLY A 127 -6.06 41.98 12.57
N GLU A 128 -7.11 41.17 12.68
CA GLU A 128 -7.35 40.31 13.84
C GLU A 128 -6.52 39.03 13.68
N SER A 129 -5.30 39.03 14.23
CA SER A 129 -4.37 37.88 14.17
C SER A 129 -4.90 36.69 15.01
N PRO A 130 -4.90 35.45 14.47
CA PRO A 130 -5.30 34.26 15.22
C PRO A 130 -4.13 33.75 16.08
N HIS A 131 -3.84 34.42 17.20
CA HIS A 131 -2.79 33.99 18.14
C HIS A 131 -3.09 32.64 18.83
N THR A 132 -4.33 32.16 18.81
CA THR A 132 -4.76 30.94 19.51
C THR A 132 -4.37 29.65 18.79
N LEU A 133 -4.43 29.60 17.45
CA LEU A 133 -4.15 28.39 16.65
C LEU A 133 -2.66 28.01 16.61
N LEU A 134 -1.77 29.00 16.54
CA LEU A 134 -0.31 28.79 16.59
C LEU A 134 0.15 28.21 17.94
N SER A 135 -0.52 28.56 19.04
CA SER A 135 -0.23 28.04 20.37
C SER A 135 -0.62 26.57 20.52
N GLU A 136 -1.74 26.15 19.94
CA GLU A 136 -2.23 24.76 20.00
C GLU A 136 -1.39 23.84 19.10
N GLN A 137 -0.98 24.30 17.92
CA GLN A 137 -0.08 23.54 17.03
C GLN A 137 1.33 23.41 17.60
N ALA A 138 1.86 24.48 18.23
CA ALA A 138 3.14 24.42 18.93
C ALA A 138 3.07 23.47 20.15
N ALA A 139 1.95 23.47 20.89
CA ALA A 139 1.73 22.54 21.99
C ALA A 139 1.60 21.08 21.50
N ALA A 140 0.88 20.83 20.40
CA ALA A 140 0.77 19.50 19.80
C ALA A 140 2.13 18.96 19.32
N ARG A 141 2.97 19.81 18.71
CA ARG A 141 4.36 19.49 18.34
C ARG A 141 5.27 19.26 19.54
N ALA A 142 5.03 19.93 20.67
CA ALA A 142 5.82 19.75 21.89
C ALA A 142 5.51 18.43 22.62
N VAL A 143 4.34 17.82 22.37
CA VAL A 143 3.93 16.55 22.99
C VAL A 143 4.31 15.33 22.12
N LEU A 144 4.46 15.50 20.80
CA LEU A 144 4.79 14.42 19.84
C LEU A 144 6.29 14.46 19.47
N PRO A 145 7.11 13.44 19.81
CA PRO A 145 8.57 13.58 19.78
C PRO A 145 9.26 13.72 18.40
N ALA A 146 8.54 13.63 17.27
CA ALA A 146 9.17 13.46 15.94
C ALA A 146 8.47 14.20 14.79
N ILE A 147 7.79 15.33 15.04
CA ILE A 147 7.13 16.11 13.98
C ILE A 147 7.98 17.32 13.59
N HIS A 148 8.47 17.35 12.36
CA HIS A 148 9.42 18.34 11.86
C HIS A 148 8.76 19.53 11.14
N SER A 149 7.48 19.44 10.77
CA SER A 149 6.74 20.55 10.13
C SER A 149 5.24 20.59 10.45
N ASP A 150 4.62 21.77 10.33
CA ASP A 150 3.16 21.95 10.50
C ASP A 150 2.34 21.19 9.44
N CYS A 151 2.87 21.06 8.23
CA CYS A 151 2.23 20.29 7.16
C CYS A 151 2.31 18.77 7.41
N GLU A 152 3.39 18.29 8.03
CA GLU A 152 3.48 16.89 8.47
C GLU A 152 2.45 16.59 9.56
N LEU A 153 2.26 17.50 10.53
CA LEU A 153 1.19 17.41 11.51
C LEU A 153 -0.19 17.38 10.83
N GLU A 154 -0.42 18.21 9.81
CA GLU A 154 -1.68 18.21 9.05
C GLU A 154 -1.93 16.87 8.34
N LEU A 155 -0.91 16.28 7.71
CA LEU A 155 -1.00 14.97 7.05
C LEU A 155 -1.29 13.85 8.06
N LEU A 156 -0.61 13.86 9.22
CA LEU A 156 -0.85 12.92 10.31
C LEU A 156 -2.30 13.01 10.82
N VAL A 157 -2.80 14.23 11.03
CA VAL A 157 -4.16 14.46 11.56
C VAL A 157 -5.24 14.11 10.53
N ARG A 158 -5.04 14.45 9.26
CA ARG A 158 -6.04 14.22 8.19
C ARG A 158 -6.02 12.79 7.66
N HIS A 159 -4.85 12.15 7.65
CA HIS A 159 -4.63 10.85 7.05
C HIS A 159 -3.87 9.90 7.99
N PRO A 160 -4.39 9.64 9.21
CA PRO A 160 -3.68 8.89 10.25
C PRO A 160 -3.39 7.42 9.89
N LYS A 161 -4.14 6.85 8.94
CA LYS A 161 -3.90 5.50 8.41
C LYS A 161 -2.69 5.44 7.47
N ALA A 162 -2.42 6.53 6.73
CA ALA A 162 -1.30 6.62 5.79
C ALA A 162 -0.06 7.16 6.48
N TYR A 163 -0.21 8.24 7.25
CA TYR A 163 0.84 8.87 8.03
C TYR A 163 0.58 8.57 9.50
N CYS A 164 1.31 7.61 10.07
CA CYS A 164 1.20 7.27 11.48
C CYS A 164 2.24 8.05 12.29
N VAL A 165 1.94 8.32 13.55
CA VAL A 165 2.91 8.88 14.49
C VAL A 165 4.06 7.88 14.63
N LEU A 166 5.27 8.35 14.39
CA LEU A 166 6.48 7.55 14.54
C LEU A 166 7.03 7.81 15.94
N ASP A 167 6.85 6.86 16.85
CA ASP A 167 7.66 6.79 18.06
C ASP A 167 9.03 6.24 17.68
N LEU A 168 9.82 7.04 16.95
CA LEU A 168 11.25 6.83 16.79
C LEU A 168 11.93 7.59 17.93
N PRO A 169 12.28 6.93 19.04
CA PRO A 169 12.94 7.65 20.11
C PRO A 169 14.35 8.02 19.64
N VAL A 170 14.89 9.11 20.17
CA VAL A 170 16.34 9.46 20.10
C VAL A 170 17.24 8.28 20.51
N VAL A 171 16.68 7.28 21.20
CA VAL A 171 17.25 5.97 21.56
C VAL A 171 17.53 5.07 20.34
N ALA A 172 17.03 5.40 19.15
CA ALA A 172 17.38 4.70 17.91
C ALA A 172 18.88 4.80 17.60
N GLN A 173 19.58 5.84 18.06
CA GLN A 173 21.02 5.95 17.85
C GLN A 173 21.80 4.88 18.63
N ASP A 174 21.53 4.73 19.94
CA ASP A 174 22.13 3.67 20.75
C ASP A 174 21.60 2.29 20.36
N THR A 175 20.32 2.17 20.00
CA THR A 175 19.71 0.89 19.59
C THR A 175 20.23 0.43 18.22
N VAL A 176 20.44 1.34 17.27
CA VAL A 176 21.06 1.02 15.97
C VAL A 176 22.53 0.68 16.16
N ASN A 177 23.26 1.44 16.98
CA ASN A 177 24.64 1.10 17.33
C ASN A 177 24.74 -0.30 17.98
N THR A 178 23.86 -0.58 18.95
CA THR A 178 23.84 -1.85 19.71
C THR A 178 23.31 -3.03 18.89
N LEU A 179 22.34 -2.83 17.99
CA LEU A 179 21.73 -3.91 17.18
C LEU A 179 22.48 -4.18 15.87
N PHE A 180 23.20 -3.20 15.31
CA PHE A 180 23.71 -3.25 13.95
C PHE A 180 25.19 -2.85 13.76
N LEU A 181 25.83 -2.12 14.69
CA LEU A 181 27.19 -1.59 14.49
C LEU A 181 28.24 -2.11 15.48
N ASP A 182 27.87 -2.68 16.62
CA ASP A 182 28.82 -3.23 17.60
C ASP A 182 29.08 -4.73 17.35
N ASP A 183 29.99 -5.05 16.42
CA ASP A 183 30.52 -6.40 16.23
C ASP A 183 31.59 -6.70 17.28
N ARG A 184 31.14 -7.19 18.44
CA ARG A 184 31.98 -7.98 19.35
C ARG A 184 31.22 -9.20 19.84
N SER A 185 31.12 -10.21 18.97
CA SER A 185 31.15 -11.65 19.31
C SER A 185 30.26 -12.18 20.45
N SER A 186 29.25 -11.43 20.93
CA SER A 186 28.51 -11.76 22.16
C SER A 186 26.98 -11.57 22.09
N HIS A 187 26.42 -11.10 20.97
CA HIS A 187 25.00 -10.72 20.89
C HIS A 187 24.04 -11.76 20.29
N ALA A 188 24.51 -12.92 19.83
CA ALA A 188 23.62 -14.06 19.58
C ALA A 188 22.77 -14.38 20.83
N SER A 189 23.35 -14.16 22.02
CA SER A 189 22.73 -14.38 23.32
C SER A 189 21.77 -13.28 23.77
N GLN A 190 21.81 -12.07 23.18
CA GLN A 190 20.96 -10.95 23.62
C GLN A 190 19.71 -10.76 22.76
N LEU A 191 19.73 -11.20 21.49
CA LEU A 191 18.50 -11.35 20.71
C LEU A 191 17.58 -12.38 21.38
N GLU A 192 18.14 -13.47 21.92
CA GLU A 192 17.40 -14.46 22.72
C GLU A 192 16.73 -13.83 23.95
N VAL A 193 17.36 -12.85 24.61
CA VAL A 193 16.81 -12.24 25.85
C VAL A 193 15.62 -11.30 25.57
N VAL A 194 15.55 -10.68 24.39
CA VAL A 194 14.37 -9.86 24.01
C VAL A 194 13.24 -10.74 23.42
N THR A 195 13.55 -11.91 22.86
CA THR A 195 12.52 -12.87 22.39
C THR A 195 12.10 -13.93 23.43
N SER A 196 12.77 -14.08 24.57
CA SER A 196 12.45 -15.10 25.59
C SER A 196 11.26 -14.75 26.51
N THR A 197 10.35 -13.87 26.09
CA THR A 197 9.05 -13.66 26.79
C THR A 197 7.82 -13.89 25.92
N LYS A 198 7.95 -14.60 24.79
CA LYS A 198 6.80 -15.21 24.09
C LYS A 198 7.08 -16.62 23.59
N ASP A 199 7.59 -17.49 24.47
CA ASP A 199 7.21 -18.92 24.40
C ASP A 199 5.76 -19.06 24.90
N SER A 200 4.81 -18.49 24.15
CA SER A 200 3.40 -18.80 24.33
C SER A 200 3.08 -20.05 23.51
N PHE A 201 3.04 -21.18 24.21
CA PHE A 201 2.37 -22.42 23.82
C PHE A 201 1.06 -22.13 23.06
N ASN A 202 1.06 -22.22 21.72
CA ASN A 202 -0.07 -22.50 20.80
C ASN A 202 0.13 -22.08 19.32
N HIS A 203 1.31 -21.67 18.86
CA HIS A 203 1.49 -21.44 17.41
C HIS A 203 1.56 -22.77 16.64
N PRO A 204 0.74 -22.94 15.58
CA PRO A 204 0.80 -24.14 14.73
C PRO A 204 2.16 -24.23 14.04
N ARG A 205 2.65 -25.47 13.84
CA ARG A 205 3.97 -25.75 13.24
C ARG A 205 4.12 -25.19 11.82
N TYR A 206 3.02 -25.12 11.09
CA TYR A 206 2.91 -24.63 9.72
C TYR A 206 1.68 -23.71 9.62
N CYS A 207 1.67 -22.81 8.63
CA CYS A 207 0.50 -21.98 8.30
C CYS A 207 -0.74 -22.80 7.92
N ASP A 208 -0.56 -24.05 7.49
CA ASP A 208 -1.62 -25.01 7.22
C ASP A 208 -1.19 -26.41 7.69
N SER A 209 -2.01 -27.05 8.53
CA SER A 209 -1.70 -28.35 9.14
C SER A 209 -1.61 -29.49 8.13
N ARG A 210 -2.17 -29.35 6.92
CA ARG A 210 -2.06 -30.36 5.86
C ARG A 210 -0.60 -30.62 5.48
N LEU A 211 0.28 -29.63 5.60
CA LEU A 211 1.72 -29.75 5.30
C LEU A 211 2.44 -30.82 6.15
N GLU A 212 1.88 -31.22 7.31
CA GLU A 212 2.39 -32.36 8.09
C GLU A 212 2.37 -33.68 7.32
N LYS A 213 1.51 -33.79 6.29
CA LYS A 213 1.35 -34.98 5.45
C LYS A 213 2.18 -34.92 4.17
N LEU A 214 3.07 -33.93 4.02
CA LEU A 214 3.91 -33.78 2.83
C LEU A 214 4.75 -35.05 2.58
N ASN A 215 4.71 -35.54 1.34
CA ASN A 215 5.62 -36.55 0.82
C ASN A 215 6.45 -35.92 -0.32
N ILE A 216 7.58 -35.30 0.03
CA ILE A 216 8.41 -34.55 -0.93
C ILE A 216 9.09 -35.46 -1.95
N ASP A 217 9.39 -36.71 -1.60
CA ASP A 217 10.05 -37.69 -2.46
C ASP A 217 9.23 -38.05 -3.71
N PHE A 218 7.92 -37.81 -3.70
CA PHE A 218 7.08 -37.94 -4.89
C PHE A 218 7.38 -36.86 -5.92
N TRP A 219 7.70 -35.65 -5.47
CA TRP A 219 7.81 -34.45 -6.31
C TRP A 219 9.21 -34.22 -6.86
N THR A 220 10.23 -34.75 -6.20
CA THR A 220 11.63 -34.41 -6.50
C THR A 220 12.60 -35.52 -6.14
N SER A 221 13.70 -35.59 -6.87
CA SER A 221 14.89 -36.40 -6.52
C SER A 221 15.90 -35.66 -5.64
N VAL A 222 15.67 -34.41 -5.27
CA VAL A 222 16.57 -33.64 -4.40
C VAL A 222 16.44 -34.17 -2.98
N PRO A 223 17.53 -34.56 -2.29
CA PRO A 223 17.47 -35.25 -1.01
C PRO A 223 17.25 -34.27 0.16
N ILE A 224 16.06 -33.66 0.20
CA ILE A 224 15.56 -32.82 1.30
C ILE A 224 14.54 -33.60 2.13
N SER A 225 14.49 -33.37 3.45
CA SER A 225 13.48 -34.01 4.28
C SER A 225 12.09 -33.35 4.10
N ASN A 226 11.02 -34.13 4.31
CA ASN A 226 9.64 -33.61 4.37
C ASN A 226 9.54 -32.42 5.32
N HIS A 227 10.24 -32.48 6.45
CA HIS A 227 10.26 -31.41 7.43
C HIS A 227 10.77 -30.08 6.84
N HIS A 228 11.96 -30.07 6.24
CA HIS A 228 12.53 -28.83 5.71
C HIS A 228 11.73 -28.31 4.50
N ALA A 229 11.22 -29.21 3.65
CA ALA A 229 10.38 -28.82 2.51
C ALA A 229 9.05 -28.20 2.97
N ALA A 230 8.38 -28.78 3.98
CA ALA A 230 7.15 -28.25 4.55
C ALA A 230 7.38 -26.90 5.25
N SER A 231 8.44 -26.79 6.04
CA SER A 231 8.80 -25.54 6.75
C SER A 231 9.15 -24.41 5.77
N ALA A 232 9.92 -24.69 4.72
CA ALA A 232 10.23 -23.70 3.68
C ALA A 232 8.98 -23.29 2.91
N THR A 233 8.11 -24.25 2.56
CA THR A 233 6.82 -23.97 1.90
C THR A 233 5.95 -23.07 2.78
N SER A 234 5.81 -23.39 4.07
CA SER A 234 5.07 -22.54 5.02
C SER A 234 5.65 -21.13 5.06
N LEU A 235 6.97 -21.02 5.22
CA LEU A 235 7.64 -19.72 5.27
C LEU A 235 7.36 -18.88 4.02
N TYR A 236 7.40 -19.46 2.81
CA TYR A 236 7.04 -18.73 1.58
C TYR A 236 5.59 -18.25 1.59
N LEU A 237 4.66 -19.11 2.00
CA LEU A 237 3.23 -18.80 2.08
C LEU A 237 2.94 -17.67 3.07
N GLU A 238 3.74 -17.58 4.14
CA GLU A 238 3.61 -16.54 5.15
C GLU A 238 4.36 -15.26 4.77
N THR A 239 5.39 -15.33 3.91
CA THR A 239 6.28 -14.20 3.63
C THR A 239 6.05 -13.50 2.29
N HIS A 240 5.99 -14.25 1.20
CA HIS A 240 5.97 -13.69 -0.16
C HIS A 240 4.61 -13.85 -0.83
N HIS A 241 3.88 -14.92 -0.49
CA HIS A 241 2.57 -15.19 -1.04
C HIS A 241 1.52 -14.09 -0.78
N PRO A 242 1.50 -13.36 0.37
CA PRO A 242 0.59 -12.22 0.57
C PRO A 242 0.79 -11.09 -0.46
N ILE A 243 2.00 -10.98 -1.01
CA ILE A 243 2.41 -9.89 -1.90
C ILE A 243 2.15 -10.27 -3.36
N TRP A 244 2.57 -11.47 -3.76
CA TRP A 244 2.53 -11.92 -5.16
C TRP A 244 1.50 -13.00 -5.47
N CYS A 245 1.02 -13.79 -4.51
CA CYS A 245 -0.03 -14.81 -4.67
C CYS A 245 -0.07 -15.52 -6.05
N PHE A 246 1.05 -16.10 -6.50
CA PHE A 246 1.15 -16.67 -7.86
C PHE A 246 0.18 -17.83 -8.15
N PHE A 247 -0.40 -18.44 -7.11
CA PHE A 247 -1.26 -19.62 -7.21
C PHE A 247 -2.24 -19.67 -6.03
N ASP A 248 -3.23 -20.55 -6.11
CA ASP A 248 -4.15 -20.82 -4.99
C ASP A 248 -3.45 -21.65 -3.92
N ALA A 249 -3.04 -21.03 -2.81
CA ALA A 249 -2.32 -21.74 -1.74
C ALA A 249 -3.07 -22.95 -1.18
N SER A 250 -4.40 -22.84 -0.99
CA SER A 250 -5.16 -23.92 -0.38
C SER A 250 -5.29 -25.12 -1.33
N LYS A 251 -5.54 -24.86 -2.63
CA LYS A 251 -5.57 -25.91 -3.65
C LYS A 251 -4.19 -26.50 -3.90
N PHE A 252 -3.15 -25.66 -3.97
CA PHE A 252 -1.77 -26.08 -4.14
C PHE A 252 -1.36 -27.05 -3.03
N ILE A 253 -1.62 -26.71 -1.76
CA ILE A 253 -1.32 -27.59 -0.62
C ILE A 253 -2.12 -28.89 -0.73
N GLY A 254 -3.39 -28.81 -1.11
CA GLY A 254 -4.23 -29.99 -1.34
C GLY A 254 -3.61 -30.96 -2.36
N ASP A 255 -3.21 -30.43 -3.52
CA ASP A 255 -2.58 -31.22 -4.59
C ASP A 255 -1.20 -31.73 -4.20
N LEU A 256 -0.41 -30.91 -3.50
CA LEU A 256 0.93 -31.22 -3.00
C LEU A 256 0.91 -32.44 -2.07
N VAL A 257 0.01 -32.44 -1.07
CA VAL A 257 -0.03 -33.52 -0.06
C VAL A 257 -0.75 -34.77 -0.57
N GLN A 258 -1.67 -34.61 -1.52
CA GLN A 258 -2.38 -35.73 -2.17
C GLN A 258 -1.61 -36.29 -3.38
N CYS A 259 -0.46 -35.73 -3.74
CA CYS A 259 0.37 -36.16 -4.87
C CYS A 259 -0.41 -36.12 -6.21
N ARG A 260 -1.21 -35.07 -6.46
CA ARG A 260 -2.04 -34.92 -7.67
C ARG A 260 -1.34 -34.12 -8.76
N VAL A 261 -1.29 -34.68 -9.97
CA VAL A 261 -0.63 -34.10 -11.16
C VAL A 261 -1.51 -34.14 -12.41
N ASP A 262 -2.84 -34.23 -12.24
CA ASP A 262 -3.77 -34.19 -13.36
C ASP A 262 -3.86 -32.80 -14.01
N SER A 263 -4.54 -32.71 -15.16
CA SER A 263 -4.67 -31.46 -15.93
C SER A 263 -5.43 -30.34 -15.20
N SER A 264 -6.14 -30.65 -14.11
CA SER A 264 -6.83 -29.67 -13.27
C SER A 264 -6.06 -29.30 -12.00
N SER A 265 -4.89 -29.93 -11.78
CA SER A 265 -4.04 -29.68 -10.61
C SER A 265 -3.45 -28.28 -10.62
N THR A 266 -3.38 -27.69 -9.44
CA THR A 266 -2.70 -26.42 -9.16
C THR A 266 -1.25 -26.63 -8.68
N CYS A 267 -0.78 -27.88 -8.68
CA CYS A 267 0.58 -28.25 -8.30
C CYS A 267 1.25 -29.06 -9.42
N SER A 268 2.55 -28.85 -9.62
CA SER A 268 3.37 -29.61 -10.57
C SER A 268 4.80 -29.78 -10.02
N PRO A 269 5.57 -30.79 -10.49
CA PRO A 269 6.97 -30.90 -10.10
C PRO A 269 7.79 -29.64 -10.40
N LEU A 270 7.52 -28.98 -11.52
CA LEU A 270 8.17 -27.71 -11.88
C LEU A 270 7.83 -26.60 -10.88
N LEU A 271 6.56 -26.47 -10.47
CA LEU A 271 6.15 -25.49 -9.46
C LEU A 271 6.75 -25.79 -8.10
N VAL A 272 6.72 -27.06 -7.64
CA VAL A 272 7.33 -27.46 -6.36
C VAL A 272 8.82 -27.17 -6.35
N SER A 273 9.52 -27.49 -7.44
CA SER A 273 10.96 -27.24 -7.56
C SER A 273 11.26 -25.74 -7.56
N SER A 274 10.52 -24.94 -8.32
CA SER A 274 10.73 -23.48 -8.39
C SER A 274 10.40 -22.79 -7.06
N LEU A 275 9.33 -23.23 -6.40
CA LEU A 275 8.93 -22.77 -5.07
C LEU A 275 10.01 -23.06 -4.03
N LEU A 276 10.49 -24.30 -3.95
CA LEU A 276 11.53 -24.67 -2.98
C LEU A 276 12.87 -24.02 -3.30
N ALA A 277 13.21 -23.86 -4.59
CA ALA A 277 14.39 -23.11 -5.00
C ALA A 277 14.37 -21.67 -4.45
N PHE A 278 13.21 -21.02 -4.42
CA PHE A 278 13.08 -19.69 -3.86
C PHE A 278 12.97 -19.70 -2.32
N ALA A 279 12.06 -20.51 -1.77
CA ALA A 279 11.73 -20.52 -0.34
C ALA A 279 12.92 -20.91 0.54
N LEU A 280 13.78 -21.82 0.07
CA LEU A 280 14.94 -22.28 0.82
C LEU A 280 16.01 -21.20 0.99
N GLN A 281 16.00 -20.14 0.17
CA GLN A 281 16.89 -19.00 0.35
C GLN A 281 16.58 -18.27 1.65
N GLY A 282 15.34 -17.81 1.84
CA GLY A 282 14.90 -17.21 3.10
C GLY A 282 15.02 -18.19 4.28
N TYR A 283 14.56 -19.43 4.11
CA TYR A 283 14.61 -20.46 5.17
C TYR A 283 16.02 -20.77 5.65
N SER A 284 17.03 -20.62 4.79
CA SER A 284 18.42 -20.83 5.16
C SER A 284 18.95 -19.83 6.20
N SER A 285 18.26 -18.71 6.46
CA SER A 285 18.62 -17.83 7.58
C SER A 285 18.36 -18.50 8.94
N ILE A 286 17.43 -19.46 8.99
CA ILE A 286 17.10 -20.27 10.17
C ILE A 286 17.98 -21.53 10.18
N HIS A 287 18.11 -22.18 9.03
CA HIS A 287 18.83 -23.44 8.85
C HIS A 287 19.89 -23.33 7.73
N PRO A 288 21.09 -22.80 8.02
CA PRO A 288 22.11 -22.48 7.02
C PRO A 288 22.51 -23.66 6.11
N GLU A 289 22.48 -24.89 6.63
CA GLU A 289 22.78 -26.12 5.90
C GLU A 289 21.85 -26.38 4.72
N THR A 290 20.68 -25.74 4.71
CA THR A 290 19.66 -25.90 3.66
C THR A 290 19.90 -25.02 2.44
N ALA A 291 20.81 -24.04 2.51
CA ALA A 291 21.12 -23.12 1.40
C ALA A 291 21.52 -23.85 0.11
N LYS A 292 22.26 -24.97 0.22
CA LYS A 292 22.67 -25.80 -0.93
C LYS A 292 21.49 -26.34 -1.74
N TYR A 293 20.35 -26.59 -1.08
CA TYR A 293 19.17 -27.16 -1.73
C TYR A 293 18.49 -26.15 -2.65
N SER A 294 18.56 -24.84 -2.35
CA SER A 294 18.09 -23.77 -3.25
C SER A 294 18.64 -23.95 -4.67
N TYR A 295 19.97 -24.09 -4.79
CA TYR A 295 20.64 -24.30 -6.07
C TYR A 295 20.32 -25.66 -6.73
N GLN A 296 20.12 -26.72 -5.94
CA GLN A 296 19.75 -28.03 -6.49
C GLN A 296 18.33 -28.01 -7.08
N PHE A 297 17.39 -27.36 -6.38
CA PHE A 297 16.03 -27.18 -6.86
C PHE A 297 15.95 -26.23 -8.06
N GLU A 298 16.77 -25.17 -8.10
CA GLU A 298 16.93 -24.32 -9.29
C GLU A 298 17.30 -25.18 -10.51
N GLN A 299 18.39 -25.95 -10.42
CA GLN A 299 18.84 -26.81 -11.52
C GLN A 299 17.80 -27.85 -11.93
N GLN A 300 17.05 -28.40 -10.98
CA GLN A 300 15.96 -29.32 -11.27
C GLN A 300 14.80 -28.62 -12.00
N ALA A 301 14.40 -27.43 -11.55
CA ALA A 301 13.37 -26.64 -12.19
C ALA A 301 13.76 -26.26 -13.63
N GLU A 302 15.01 -25.85 -13.89
CA GLU A 302 15.49 -25.58 -15.25
C GLU A 302 15.40 -26.82 -16.16
N LYS A 303 15.71 -28.02 -15.63
CA LYS A 303 15.60 -29.29 -16.36
C LYS A 303 14.15 -29.67 -16.64
N LEU A 304 13.27 -29.52 -15.65
CA LEU A 304 11.84 -29.79 -15.79
C LEU A 304 11.21 -28.87 -16.83
N PHE A 305 11.49 -27.57 -16.78
CA PHE A 305 11.02 -26.61 -17.78
C PHE A 305 11.50 -26.96 -19.18
N SER A 306 12.78 -27.34 -19.32
CA SER A 306 13.35 -27.76 -20.62
C SER A 306 12.69 -29.03 -21.17
N ALA A 307 12.11 -29.88 -20.30
CA ALA A 307 11.45 -31.12 -20.68
C ALA A 307 9.93 -30.96 -20.93
N GLU A 308 9.25 -30.03 -20.25
CA GLU A 308 7.80 -29.81 -20.35
C GLU A 308 7.35 -29.19 -21.68
N GLY A 309 8.25 -28.56 -22.45
CA GLY A 309 7.93 -28.02 -23.78
C GLY A 309 7.01 -26.79 -23.74
N THR A 310 5.93 -26.78 -24.54
CA THR A 310 5.01 -25.63 -24.72
C THR A 310 3.68 -25.79 -23.95
N VAL A 311 3.63 -26.61 -22.90
CA VAL A 311 2.41 -26.79 -22.11
C VAL A 311 2.22 -25.58 -21.19
N ASP A 312 1.25 -24.73 -21.53
CA ASP A 312 0.86 -23.61 -20.68
C ASP A 312 -0.18 -24.06 -19.65
N SER A 313 0.15 -23.93 -18.37
CA SER A 313 -0.73 -24.23 -17.24
C SER A 313 -0.54 -23.19 -16.12
N LEU A 314 -1.52 -23.05 -15.21
CA LEU A 314 -1.39 -22.14 -14.08
C LEU A 314 -0.14 -22.46 -13.22
N PRO A 315 0.14 -23.74 -12.89
CA PRO A 315 1.39 -24.09 -12.20
C PRO A 315 2.65 -23.70 -12.98
N THR A 316 2.66 -23.86 -14.30
CA THR A 316 3.80 -23.48 -15.15
C THR A 316 4.07 -21.98 -15.07
N VAL A 317 3.04 -21.14 -15.20
CA VAL A 317 3.17 -19.67 -15.11
C VAL A 317 3.71 -19.25 -13.74
N ALA A 318 3.14 -19.80 -12.65
CA ALA A 318 3.59 -19.54 -11.29
C ALA A 318 5.04 -19.99 -11.08
N ALA A 319 5.42 -21.15 -11.61
CA ALA A 319 6.76 -21.69 -11.50
C ALA A 319 7.79 -20.82 -12.22
N LEU A 320 7.46 -20.31 -13.41
CA LEU A 320 8.36 -19.45 -14.18
C LEU A 320 8.62 -18.10 -13.49
N ALA A 321 7.60 -17.50 -12.87
CA ALA A 321 7.76 -16.28 -12.08
C ALA A 321 8.66 -16.53 -10.84
N LEU A 322 8.46 -17.66 -10.16
CA LEU A 322 9.30 -18.07 -9.02
C LEU A 322 10.74 -18.36 -9.46
N LEU A 323 10.93 -19.07 -10.57
CA LEU A 323 12.25 -19.44 -11.09
C LEU A 323 13.04 -18.22 -11.55
N TYR A 324 12.40 -17.25 -12.22
CA TYR A 324 13.01 -15.95 -12.46
C TYR A 324 13.48 -15.34 -11.13
N THR A 325 12.59 -15.30 -10.14
CA THR A 325 12.89 -14.65 -8.85
C THR A 325 14.08 -15.33 -8.19
N THR A 326 14.10 -16.67 -8.08
CA THR A 326 15.22 -17.47 -7.56
C THR A 326 16.55 -17.09 -8.18
N ILE A 327 16.63 -17.07 -9.51
CA ILE A 327 17.88 -16.84 -10.24
C ILE A 327 18.29 -15.36 -10.13
N ALA A 328 17.33 -14.43 -10.15
CA ALA A 328 17.59 -13.01 -9.96
C ALA A 328 18.16 -12.72 -8.56
N VAL A 329 17.62 -13.35 -7.51
CA VAL A 329 18.15 -13.18 -6.15
C VAL A 329 19.47 -13.93 -5.90
N HIS A 330 19.81 -14.90 -6.75
CA HIS A 330 21.16 -15.46 -6.92
C HIS A 330 22.10 -14.56 -7.77
N ALA A 331 21.69 -13.33 -8.07
CA ALA A 331 22.45 -12.31 -8.80
C ALA A 331 22.77 -12.64 -10.28
N ASP A 332 21.92 -13.41 -10.96
CA ASP A 332 22.07 -13.71 -12.40
C ASP A 332 20.83 -13.31 -13.20
N VAL A 333 20.51 -12.02 -13.20
CA VAL A 333 19.32 -11.50 -13.91
C VAL A 333 19.33 -11.82 -15.41
N PRO A 334 20.45 -11.70 -16.15
CA PRO A 334 20.47 -12.05 -17.57
C PRO A 334 20.00 -13.49 -17.84
N ARG A 335 20.43 -14.46 -17.01
CA ARG A 335 19.92 -15.85 -17.11
C ARG A 335 18.46 -15.95 -16.66
N ALA A 336 18.06 -15.19 -15.64
CA ALA A 336 16.70 -15.20 -15.12
C ALA A 336 15.68 -14.71 -16.16
N MET A 337 16.02 -13.69 -16.96
CA MET A 337 15.07 -12.99 -17.85
C MET A 337 14.30 -13.90 -18.79
N LYS A 338 14.92 -14.99 -19.29
CA LYS A 338 14.23 -15.96 -20.16
C LYS A 338 12.98 -16.56 -19.51
N TYR A 339 12.98 -16.72 -18.18
CA TYR A 339 11.84 -17.25 -17.42
C TYR A 339 10.75 -16.21 -17.19
N LEU A 340 11.12 -14.94 -16.98
CA LEU A 340 10.16 -13.85 -16.87
C LEU A 340 9.40 -13.64 -18.19
N ILE A 341 10.14 -13.64 -19.31
CA ILE A 341 9.57 -13.56 -20.65
C ILE A 341 8.66 -14.77 -20.92
N ALA A 342 9.10 -15.97 -20.58
CA ALA A 342 8.30 -17.18 -20.74
C ALA A 342 7.01 -17.13 -19.90
N ALA A 343 7.05 -16.60 -18.68
CA ALA A 343 5.86 -16.41 -17.83
C ALA A 343 4.88 -15.42 -18.48
N GLU A 344 5.37 -14.30 -19.02
CA GLU A 344 4.56 -13.30 -19.71
C GLU A 344 3.90 -13.89 -20.96
N ASP A 345 4.67 -14.60 -21.78
CA ASP A 345 4.17 -15.20 -23.01
C ASP A 345 3.16 -16.32 -22.74
N ALA A 346 3.40 -17.14 -21.72
CA ALA A 346 2.43 -18.16 -21.28
C ALA A 346 1.14 -17.50 -20.79
N ALA A 347 1.22 -16.46 -19.96
CA ALA A 347 0.05 -15.71 -19.49
C ALA A 347 -0.75 -15.08 -20.64
N LYS A 348 -0.07 -14.57 -21.67
CA LYS A 348 -0.71 -14.05 -22.90
C LYS A 348 -1.42 -15.15 -23.69
N ARG A 349 -0.77 -16.31 -23.90
CA ARG A 349 -1.38 -17.47 -24.59
C ARG A 349 -2.58 -18.03 -23.83
N MET A 350 -2.52 -18.00 -22.50
CA MET A 350 -3.62 -18.38 -21.61
C MET A 350 -4.70 -17.30 -21.44
N ASN A 351 -4.54 -16.12 -22.06
CA ASN A 351 -5.46 -14.98 -21.92
C ASN A 351 -5.69 -14.50 -20.47
N LEU A 352 -4.69 -14.62 -19.57
CA LEU A 352 -4.87 -14.28 -18.14
C LEU A 352 -5.20 -12.80 -17.88
N PHE A 353 -4.82 -11.91 -18.80
CA PHE A 353 -5.09 -10.47 -18.67
C PHE A 353 -6.33 -10.00 -19.47
N ARG A 354 -6.93 -10.85 -20.30
CA ARG A 354 -8.10 -10.52 -21.15
C ARG A 354 -9.38 -11.12 -20.58
N GLU A 355 -10.53 -10.68 -21.12
CA GLU A 355 -11.83 -11.18 -20.68
C GLU A 355 -11.85 -12.71 -20.73
N PRO A 356 -12.24 -13.37 -19.61
CA PRO A 356 -12.23 -14.82 -19.58
C PRO A 356 -13.29 -15.36 -20.53
N ASP A 357 -12.86 -16.10 -21.55
CA ASP A 357 -13.76 -16.96 -22.31
C ASP A 357 -14.17 -18.13 -21.38
N PRO A 358 -15.47 -18.33 -21.09
CA PRO A 358 -15.95 -19.44 -20.26
C PRO A 358 -15.45 -20.81 -20.75
N ALA A 359 -15.17 -20.97 -22.05
CA ALA A 359 -14.59 -22.18 -22.61
C ALA A 359 -13.12 -22.40 -22.20
N THR A 360 -12.39 -21.35 -21.84
CA THR A 360 -10.95 -21.40 -21.51
C THR A 360 -10.69 -21.92 -20.10
N PHE A 361 -11.57 -21.61 -19.13
CA PHE A 361 -11.27 -21.87 -17.71
C PHE A 361 -12.19 -22.87 -17.01
N GLY A 362 -13.22 -23.40 -17.68
CA GLY A 362 -14.02 -24.50 -17.13
C GLY A 362 -14.71 -24.17 -15.79
N SER A 363 -14.55 -25.05 -14.78
CA SER A 363 -15.31 -25.04 -13.53
C SER A 363 -15.10 -23.81 -12.63
N PRO A 364 -16.03 -23.48 -11.70
CA PRO A 364 -15.86 -22.38 -10.75
C PRO A 364 -14.58 -22.45 -9.91
N LYS A 365 -14.14 -23.66 -9.54
CA LYS A 365 -12.89 -23.89 -8.78
C LYS A 365 -11.66 -23.45 -9.58
N THR A 366 -11.68 -23.68 -10.89
CA THR A 366 -10.62 -23.28 -11.83
C THR A 366 -10.62 -21.77 -12.06
N ILE A 367 -11.79 -21.13 -12.15
CA ILE A 367 -11.91 -19.66 -12.29
C ILE A 367 -11.25 -18.93 -11.12
N ALA A 368 -11.45 -19.39 -9.87
CA ALA A 368 -10.81 -18.77 -8.71
C ALA A 368 -9.28 -18.90 -8.73
N ALA A 369 -8.76 -20.07 -9.12
CA ALA A 369 -7.31 -20.30 -9.26
C ALA A 369 -6.71 -19.45 -10.39
N THR A 370 -7.41 -19.36 -11.54
CA THR A 370 -7.03 -18.47 -12.64
C THR A 370 -6.99 -17.01 -12.19
N SER A 371 -8.00 -16.55 -11.47
CA SER A 371 -8.05 -15.17 -10.95
C SER A 371 -6.86 -14.88 -10.04
N GLN A 372 -6.56 -15.77 -9.09
CA GLN A 372 -5.40 -15.62 -8.22
C GLN A 372 -4.09 -15.56 -8.99
N THR A 373 -3.83 -16.51 -9.90
CA THR A 373 -2.60 -16.50 -10.70
C THR A 373 -2.50 -15.24 -11.58
N ALA A 374 -3.59 -14.80 -12.21
CA ALA A 374 -3.60 -13.61 -13.06
C ALA A 374 -3.28 -12.32 -12.27
N TRP A 375 -3.96 -12.12 -11.14
CA TRP A 375 -3.72 -10.97 -10.25
C TRP A 375 -2.35 -11.01 -9.58
N GLY A 376 -1.92 -12.20 -9.18
CA GLY A 376 -0.61 -12.38 -8.59
C GLY A 376 0.53 -12.07 -9.56
N LEU A 377 0.42 -12.55 -10.80
CA LEU A 377 1.35 -12.25 -11.86
C LEU A 377 1.32 -10.76 -12.24
N PHE A 378 0.14 -10.12 -12.26
CA PHE A 378 0.03 -8.68 -12.44
C PHE A 378 0.79 -7.91 -11.35
N ASN A 379 0.56 -8.21 -10.07
CA ASN A 379 1.27 -7.56 -8.95
C ASN A 379 2.79 -7.67 -9.10
N PHE A 380 3.25 -8.87 -9.47
CA PHE A 380 4.66 -9.13 -9.70
C PHE A 380 5.22 -8.32 -10.88
N PHE A 381 4.54 -8.28 -12.02
CA PHE A 381 4.96 -7.48 -13.16
C PHE A 381 4.98 -5.99 -12.85
N VAL A 382 3.99 -5.46 -12.13
CA VAL A 382 3.98 -4.04 -11.73
C VAL A 382 5.15 -3.72 -10.80
N GLN A 383 5.50 -4.63 -9.89
CA GLN A 383 6.68 -4.46 -9.04
C GLN A 383 7.99 -4.52 -9.86
N MET A 384 8.13 -5.50 -10.77
CA MET A 384 9.27 -5.57 -11.70
C MET A 384 9.33 -4.33 -12.60
N SER A 385 8.16 -3.81 -13.02
CA SER A 385 8.06 -2.53 -13.67
C SER A 385 8.63 -1.49 -12.74
N GLN A 386 8.18 -1.28 -11.51
CA GLN A 386 8.70 -0.23 -10.61
C GLN A 386 10.23 -0.10 -10.61
N PHE A 387 10.98 -1.21 -10.69
CA PHE A 387 12.46 -1.25 -10.76
C PHE A 387 13.07 -1.29 -12.18
N GLN A 388 12.29 -0.99 -13.21
CA GLN A 388 12.64 -0.92 -14.63
C GLN A 388 13.14 -2.22 -15.25
N VAL A 389 12.77 -3.37 -14.67
CA VAL A 389 13.09 -4.68 -15.24
C VAL A 389 12.26 -4.96 -16.50
N VAL A 390 10.99 -4.52 -16.48
CA VAL A 390 10.01 -4.72 -17.56
C VAL A 390 9.18 -3.46 -17.77
N ALA A 391 8.56 -3.36 -18.95
CA ALA A 391 7.60 -2.30 -19.25
C ALA A 391 6.31 -2.47 -18.40
N PRO A 392 5.61 -1.38 -18.05
CA PRO A 392 4.30 -1.46 -17.39
C PRO A 392 3.28 -2.20 -18.26
N LEU A 393 2.37 -2.94 -17.61
CA LEU A 393 1.27 -3.62 -18.29
C LEU A 393 0.21 -2.61 -18.72
N GLU A 394 -0.34 -2.75 -19.92
CA GLU A 394 -1.34 -1.81 -20.47
C GLU A 394 -2.63 -1.75 -19.64
N HIS A 395 -3.04 -2.88 -19.07
CA HIS A 395 -4.24 -2.98 -18.25
C HIS A 395 -4.06 -4.03 -17.14
N PRO A 396 -4.78 -3.89 -16.01
CA PRO A 396 -4.88 -4.97 -15.03
C PRO A 396 -5.65 -6.18 -15.59
N PRO A 397 -5.63 -7.33 -14.89
CA PRO A 397 -6.49 -8.45 -15.24
C PRO A 397 -7.96 -8.02 -15.24
N THR A 398 -8.70 -8.46 -16.26
CA THR A 398 -10.15 -8.20 -16.36
C THR A 398 -10.98 -9.18 -15.54
N ILE A 399 -10.40 -10.32 -15.15
CA ILE A 399 -11.06 -11.26 -14.25
C ILE A 399 -11.23 -10.59 -12.87
N PRO A 400 -12.42 -10.65 -12.24
CA PRO A 400 -12.63 -10.06 -10.91
C PRO A 400 -11.68 -10.63 -9.87
N LEU A 401 -11.46 -9.88 -8.78
CA LEU A 401 -10.70 -10.40 -7.65
C LEU A 401 -11.39 -11.64 -7.06
N PRO A 402 -10.64 -12.58 -6.46
CA PRO A 402 -11.22 -13.81 -5.91
C PRO A 402 -12.36 -13.58 -4.92
N GLU A 403 -12.26 -12.54 -4.09
CA GLU A 403 -13.31 -12.15 -3.14
C GLU A 403 -14.63 -11.74 -3.81
N ASP A 404 -14.55 -11.05 -4.95
CA ASP A 404 -15.72 -10.59 -5.69
C ASP A 404 -16.43 -11.75 -6.40
N LEU A 405 -15.68 -12.82 -6.75
CA LEU A 405 -16.24 -14.03 -7.34
C LEU A 405 -17.09 -14.81 -6.35
N TRP A 406 -16.71 -14.83 -5.06
CA TRP A 406 -17.42 -15.55 -4.01
C TRP A 406 -18.72 -14.85 -3.59
N ILE A 407 -18.69 -13.52 -3.49
CA ILE A 407 -19.88 -12.70 -3.16
C ILE A 407 -21.00 -12.92 -4.19
N ASN A 408 -20.64 -13.08 -5.47
CA ASN A 408 -21.61 -13.35 -6.53
C ASN A 408 -22.16 -14.80 -6.49
N GLN A 409 -21.42 -15.76 -5.91
CA GLN A 409 -21.83 -17.17 -5.82
C GLN A 409 -22.73 -17.48 -4.61
N GLU A 410 -22.58 -16.77 -3.49
CA GLU A 410 -23.46 -16.93 -2.31
C GLU A 410 -24.92 -16.53 -2.60
N SER A 411 -25.15 -15.76 -3.67
CA SER A 411 -26.51 -15.39 -4.10
C SER A 411 -27.28 -16.51 -4.81
N ASP A 412 -26.62 -17.62 -5.21
CA ASP A 412 -27.19 -18.58 -6.16
C ASP A 412 -27.14 -20.07 -5.75
N ASN A 413 -26.60 -20.46 -4.59
CA ASN A 413 -26.63 -21.87 -4.17
C ASN A 413 -26.67 -22.12 -2.66
N SER A 414 -27.76 -22.70 -2.18
CA SER A 414 -27.98 -23.12 -0.79
C SER A 414 -27.52 -24.55 -0.49
N ASN A 415 -26.55 -25.13 -1.21
CA ASN A 415 -26.14 -26.53 -1.03
C ASN A 415 -24.69 -26.83 -1.49
N THR A 416 -23.67 -26.28 -0.83
CA THR A 416 -22.28 -26.78 -0.96
C THR A 416 -21.67 -26.99 0.43
N ASN A 417 -21.78 -28.22 0.95
CA ASN A 417 -21.05 -28.71 2.12
C ASN A 417 -19.57 -29.03 1.81
N GLU A 418 -18.94 -28.25 0.91
CA GLU A 418 -17.50 -28.24 0.64
C GLU A 418 -17.01 -26.79 0.65
N ALA A 419 -17.25 -26.06 1.74
CA ALA A 419 -16.36 -24.96 2.06
C ALA A 419 -14.99 -25.60 2.30
N ASP A 420 -14.08 -25.50 1.32
CA ASP A 420 -12.68 -25.87 1.50
C ASP A 420 -12.24 -25.27 2.85
N ASN A 421 -11.81 -26.11 3.80
CA ASN A 421 -11.32 -25.68 5.12
C ASN A 421 -10.00 -24.91 4.91
N VAL A 422 -10.10 -23.66 4.44
CA VAL A 422 -8.98 -22.74 4.33
C VAL A 422 -8.52 -22.41 5.74
N SER A 423 -7.23 -22.58 6.03
CA SER A 423 -6.71 -22.24 7.35
C SER A 423 -6.89 -20.74 7.62
N PRO A 424 -7.08 -20.32 8.89
CA PRO A 424 -7.19 -18.90 9.22
C PRO A 424 -6.01 -18.05 8.69
N ALA A 425 -4.80 -18.61 8.75
CA ALA A 425 -3.61 -17.94 8.22
C ALA A 425 -3.71 -17.70 6.69
N LEU A 426 -4.16 -18.69 5.92
CA LEU A 426 -4.34 -18.53 4.47
C LEU A 426 -5.47 -17.55 4.12
N ALA A 427 -6.51 -17.45 4.96
CA ALA A 427 -7.56 -16.47 4.78
C ALA A 427 -7.05 -15.03 4.98
N GLU A 428 -6.20 -14.79 5.98
CA GLU A 428 -5.54 -13.49 6.19
C GLU A 428 -4.62 -13.13 5.02
N VAL A 429 -3.84 -14.11 4.53
CA VAL A 429 -2.98 -13.96 3.34
C VAL A 429 -3.80 -13.55 2.11
N GLN A 430 -4.97 -14.16 1.91
CA GLN A 430 -5.85 -13.82 0.80
C GLN A 430 -6.45 -12.41 0.92
N GLN A 431 -6.79 -11.97 2.13
CA GLN A 431 -7.25 -10.61 2.38
C GLN A 431 -6.14 -9.58 2.08
N ALA A 432 -4.91 -9.87 2.52
CA ALA A 432 -3.75 -9.02 2.20
C ALA A 432 -3.54 -8.92 0.68
N HIS A 433 -3.64 -10.04 -0.04
CA HIS A 433 -3.49 -10.08 -1.49
C HIS A 433 -4.50 -9.17 -2.23
N SER A 434 -5.78 -9.18 -1.85
CA SER A 434 -6.79 -8.27 -2.42
C SER A 434 -6.37 -6.81 -2.30
N VAL A 435 -5.88 -6.43 -1.13
CA VAL A 435 -5.45 -5.07 -0.83
C VAL A 435 -4.20 -4.68 -1.64
N PHE A 436 -3.23 -5.60 -1.78
CA PHE A 436 -2.08 -5.41 -2.67
C PHE A 436 -2.51 -5.21 -4.14
N CYS A 437 -3.46 -6.00 -4.64
CA CYS A 437 -3.97 -5.85 -6.01
C CYS A 437 -4.50 -4.43 -6.27
N ARG A 438 -5.30 -3.91 -5.32
CA ARG A 438 -5.87 -2.56 -5.42
C ARG A 438 -4.78 -1.46 -5.42
N LEU A 439 -3.71 -1.64 -4.64
CA LEU A 439 -2.55 -0.75 -4.67
C LEU A 439 -1.84 -0.81 -6.03
N TRP A 440 -1.50 -2.00 -6.50
CA TRP A 440 -0.73 -2.17 -7.73
C TRP A 440 -1.48 -1.71 -8.99
N VAL A 441 -2.82 -1.72 -8.99
CA VAL A 441 -3.60 -1.04 -10.05
C VAL A 441 -3.27 0.45 -10.12
N ILE A 442 -3.29 1.15 -8.97
CA ILE A 442 -3.00 2.58 -8.92
C ILE A 442 -1.54 2.84 -9.34
N VAL A 443 -0.60 2.02 -8.83
CA VAL A 443 0.82 2.15 -9.18
C VAL A 443 1.05 1.91 -10.66
N ASN A 444 0.43 0.90 -11.27
CA ASN A 444 0.56 0.64 -12.70
C ASN A 444 0.06 1.81 -13.55
N GLU A 445 -1.07 2.44 -13.18
CA GLU A 445 -1.58 3.65 -13.84
C GLU A 445 -0.56 4.80 -13.77
N VAL A 446 0.20 4.92 -12.67
CA VAL A 446 1.28 5.91 -12.54
C VAL A 446 2.44 5.56 -13.46
N LEU A 447 2.90 4.30 -13.42
CA LEU A 447 4.04 3.85 -14.21
C LEU A 447 3.80 3.98 -15.72
N LEU A 448 2.58 3.69 -16.20
CA LEU A 448 2.19 3.88 -17.61
C LEU A 448 2.38 5.32 -18.08
N VAL A 449 2.03 6.31 -17.26
CA VAL A 449 2.17 7.73 -17.61
C VAL A 449 3.61 8.22 -17.42
N TYR A 450 4.26 7.76 -16.35
CA TYR A 450 5.56 8.29 -15.97
C TYR A 450 6.66 7.75 -16.89
N ARG A 451 6.46 6.59 -17.50
CA ARG A 451 7.43 5.91 -18.39
C ARG A 451 7.12 6.01 -19.86
N ASP A 452 6.05 6.71 -20.24
CA ASP A 452 5.82 7.00 -21.64
C ASP A 452 6.72 8.17 -22.05
N ASP A 453 7.77 7.87 -22.82
CA ASP A 453 8.70 8.86 -23.37
C ASP A 453 8.01 9.88 -24.28
N LYS A 454 6.80 9.58 -24.77
CA LYS A 454 5.99 10.53 -25.56
C LYS A 454 5.37 11.62 -24.68
N ILE A 455 5.28 11.41 -23.37
CA ILE A 455 4.71 12.38 -22.42
C ILE A 455 5.83 13.30 -21.92
N GLY A 456 6.00 14.44 -22.59
CA GLY A 456 7.09 15.38 -22.30
C GLY A 456 7.03 16.05 -20.91
N ALA A 457 5.84 16.30 -20.37
CA ALA A 457 5.67 16.87 -19.02
C ALA A 457 4.49 16.21 -18.30
N ARG A 458 4.73 15.74 -17.08
CA ARG A 458 3.72 15.11 -16.22
C ARG A 458 3.05 16.21 -15.40
N SER A 459 1.72 16.21 -15.33
CA SER A 459 0.99 17.28 -14.66
C SER A 459 0.91 17.04 -13.15
N LEU A 460 1.17 18.09 -12.36
CA LEU A 460 0.98 18.03 -10.91
C LEU A 460 -0.46 17.62 -10.55
N ALA A 461 -1.44 18.03 -11.37
CA ALA A 461 -2.84 17.61 -11.21
C ALA A 461 -3.02 16.09 -11.33
N PHE A 462 -2.32 15.42 -12.26
CA PHE A 462 -2.32 13.96 -12.34
C PHE A 462 -1.71 13.36 -11.08
N ALA A 463 -0.55 13.84 -10.65
CA ALA A 463 0.14 13.33 -9.47
C ALA A 463 -0.71 13.46 -8.20
N LEU A 464 -1.31 14.63 -7.97
CA LEU A 464 -2.25 14.86 -6.89
C LEU A 464 -3.49 13.97 -7.02
N GLY A 465 -4.03 13.78 -8.22
CA GLY A 465 -5.17 12.89 -8.46
C GLY A 465 -4.88 11.44 -8.05
N LYS A 466 -3.69 10.92 -8.38
CA LYS A 466 -3.24 9.58 -7.97
C LYS A 466 -2.96 9.50 -6.47
N TYR A 467 -2.34 10.53 -5.90
CA TYR A 467 -2.14 10.64 -4.46
C TYR A 467 -3.46 10.57 -3.68
N HIS A 468 -4.51 11.27 -4.13
CA HIS A 468 -5.84 11.15 -3.52
C HIS A 468 -6.42 9.73 -3.61
N LYS A 469 -6.25 9.04 -4.76
CA LYS A 469 -6.66 7.62 -4.88
C LYS A 469 -5.93 6.72 -3.88
N LEU A 470 -4.63 6.94 -3.68
CA LEU A 470 -3.84 6.21 -2.68
C LEU A 470 -4.36 6.48 -1.26
N LEU A 471 -4.68 7.73 -0.91
CA LEU A 471 -5.26 8.07 0.38
C LEU A 471 -6.68 7.50 0.58
N GLU A 472 -7.49 7.44 -0.48
CA GLU A 472 -8.81 6.80 -0.48
C GLU A 472 -8.70 5.29 -0.23
N LEU A 473 -7.73 4.62 -0.86
CA LEU A 473 -7.40 3.22 -0.59
C LEU A 473 -7.03 3.04 0.89
N MET A 474 -6.17 3.90 1.44
CA MET A 474 -5.82 3.89 2.87
C MET A 474 -7.05 4.07 3.78
N GLY A 475 -7.99 4.93 3.39
CA GLY A 475 -9.25 5.14 4.12
C GLY A 475 -10.10 3.87 4.24
N ARG A 476 -10.07 3.01 3.21
CA ARG A 476 -10.88 1.79 3.08
C ARG A 476 -10.21 0.51 3.59
N LEU A 477 -8.98 0.59 4.10
CA LEU A 477 -8.29 -0.60 4.58
C LEU A 477 -9.06 -1.32 5.70
N PRO A 478 -9.11 -2.67 5.69
CA PRO A 478 -9.59 -3.45 6.82
C PRO A 478 -8.63 -3.29 8.01
N GLU A 479 -9.13 -3.56 9.22
CA GLU A 479 -8.34 -3.41 10.47
C GLU A 479 -7.06 -4.26 10.46
N SER A 480 -7.10 -5.44 9.84
CA SER A 480 -5.97 -6.36 9.65
C SER A 480 -4.83 -5.79 8.81
N MET A 481 -5.07 -4.74 8.02
CA MET A 481 -4.08 -4.07 7.17
C MET A 481 -3.64 -2.70 7.72
N LEU A 482 -4.02 -2.37 8.95
CA LEU A 482 -3.57 -1.16 9.65
C LEU A 482 -2.27 -1.45 10.43
N ARG A 483 -1.39 -0.45 10.51
CA ARG A 483 -0.20 -0.51 11.36
C ARG A 483 -0.60 -0.42 12.84
N GLN A 484 -0.28 -1.46 13.59
CA GLN A 484 -0.57 -1.64 15.02
C GLN A 484 0.60 -2.39 15.71
N ASP A 485 0.52 -2.60 17.02
CA ASP A 485 1.48 -3.44 17.73
C ASP A 485 1.36 -4.91 17.28
N ASN A 486 2.49 -5.58 17.00
CA ASN A 486 2.53 -6.94 16.45
C ASN A 486 1.74 -7.12 15.15
N THR A 487 1.74 -6.12 14.28
CA THR A 487 1.19 -6.26 12.93
C THR A 487 1.87 -7.44 12.22
N PRO A 488 1.26 -8.07 11.20
CA PRO A 488 2.01 -8.94 10.29
C PRO A 488 2.98 -8.16 9.40
N HIS A 489 4.10 -8.79 9.03
CA HIS A 489 5.18 -8.12 8.26
C HIS A 489 4.70 -7.62 6.88
N TRP A 490 3.75 -8.31 6.24
CA TRP A 490 3.21 -7.92 4.94
C TRP A 490 2.45 -6.59 4.99
N VAL A 491 1.93 -6.19 6.16
CA VAL A 491 1.31 -4.87 6.31
C VAL A 491 2.39 -3.79 6.28
N LEU A 492 3.53 -3.98 6.95
CA LEU A 492 4.64 -3.03 6.85
C LEU A 492 5.14 -2.91 5.42
N ILE A 493 5.15 -4.01 4.67
CA ILE A 493 5.52 -4.03 3.24
C ILE A 493 4.48 -3.32 2.37
N PHE A 494 3.19 -3.48 2.67
CA PHE A 494 2.14 -2.75 1.98
C PHE A 494 2.31 -1.25 2.17
N HIS A 495 2.51 -0.80 3.41
CA HIS A 495 2.72 0.60 3.74
C HIS A 495 4.05 1.15 3.16
N SER A 496 5.11 0.33 3.10
CA SER A 496 6.35 0.76 2.43
C SER A 496 6.15 0.92 0.92
N SER A 497 5.44 -0.01 0.27
CA SER A 497 5.10 0.05 -1.16
C SER A 497 4.25 1.28 -1.48
N LEU A 498 3.29 1.62 -0.62
CA LEU A 498 2.51 2.86 -0.70
C LEU A 498 3.43 4.09 -0.69
N HIS A 499 4.32 4.21 0.29
CA HIS A 499 5.19 5.39 0.38
C HIS A 499 6.22 5.44 -0.75
N MET A 500 6.74 4.30 -1.23
CA MET A 500 7.57 4.27 -2.44
C MET A 500 6.81 4.83 -3.65
N ALA A 501 5.55 4.45 -3.84
CA ALA A 501 4.71 5.01 -4.91
C ALA A 501 4.47 6.52 -4.75
N ILE A 502 4.29 7.01 -3.52
CA ILE A 502 4.17 8.45 -3.23
C ILE A 502 5.47 9.18 -3.58
N LEU A 503 6.64 8.60 -3.24
CA LEU A 503 7.93 9.19 -3.60
C LEU A 503 8.09 9.25 -5.13
N ASP A 504 7.78 8.18 -5.86
CA ASP A 504 7.82 8.18 -7.32
C ASP A 504 6.87 9.21 -7.94
N LEU A 505 5.68 9.39 -7.37
CA LEU A 505 4.70 10.38 -7.82
C LEU A 505 5.24 11.81 -7.75
N PHE A 506 5.88 12.18 -6.64
CA PHE A 506 6.27 13.57 -6.38
C PHE A 506 7.71 13.91 -6.74
N ARG A 507 8.61 12.92 -6.88
CA ARG A 507 10.03 13.12 -7.25
C ARG A 507 10.22 14.05 -8.47
N PRO A 508 9.44 13.98 -9.57
CA PRO A 508 9.61 14.86 -10.73
C PRO A 508 9.37 16.35 -10.47
N TYR A 509 8.64 16.71 -9.42
CA TYR A 509 8.26 18.10 -9.12
C TYR A 509 9.21 18.76 -8.12
N ILE A 510 10.25 18.04 -7.71
CA ILE A 510 11.24 18.52 -6.76
C ILE A 510 12.56 18.58 -7.50
N ALA A 511 13.07 19.80 -7.70
CA ALA A 511 14.38 19.98 -8.32
C ALA A 511 15.43 19.16 -7.55
N PRO A 512 16.43 18.54 -8.22
CA PRO A 512 17.39 17.66 -7.55
C PRO A 512 18.05 18.29 -6.32
N ASP A 513 18.37 19.58 -6.38
CA ASP A 513 18.94 20.41 -5.30
C ASP A 513 17.92 20.80 -4.21
N GLU A 514 16.63 20.68 -4.48
CA GLU A 514 15.53 20.98 -3.56
C GLU A 514 14.89 19.73 -2.94
N GLN A 515 15.42 18.53 -3.23
CA GLN A 515 15.09 17.29 -2.52
C GLN A 515 15.66 17.24 -1.09
N HIS A 516 16.26 18.35 -0.65
CA HIS A 516 17.06 18.52 0.55
C HIS A 516 16.37 19.48 1.55
N GLY A 517 16.53 19.26 2.85
CA GLY A 517 16.31 20.27 3.89
C GLY A 517 14.87 20.67 4.16
N PHE A 518 14.11 19.79 4.83
CA PHE A 518 12.78 20.12 5.33
C PHE A 518 12.83 20.81 6.70
N ARG A 519 13.39 22.03 6.75
CA ARG A 519 13.26 22.93 7.91
C ARG A 519 12.62 24.28 7.60
N ALA A 520 12.22 24.52 6.35
CA ALA A 520 11.58 25.78 5.98
C ALA A 520 10.05 25.66 6.10
N TYR A 521 9.48 26.49 6.98
CA TYR A 521 8.07 26.80 7.02
C TYR A 521 7.61 27.29 5.63
N VAL A 522 6.86 26.45 4.90
CA VAL A 522 6.14 26.88 3.70
C VAL A 522 4.66 26.98 4.10
N PRO A 523 4.02 28.16 4.01
CA PRO A 523 2.65 28.38 4.45
C PRO A 523 1.59 27.78 3.50
N GLU A 524 1.98 26.87 2.60
CA GLU A 524 1.11 26.25 1.61
C GLU A 524 0.66 24.86 2.09
N SER A 525 -0.65 24.61 2.08
CA SER A 525 -1.21 23.29 2.31
C SER A 525 -0.62 22.26 1.33
N SER A 526 0.05 21.22 1.86
CA SER A 526 0.47 19.99 1.15
C SER A 526 1.26 20.18 -0.16
N SER A 527 2.39 20.89 -0.10
CA SER A 527 3.33 20.96 -1.24
C SER A 527 3.91 19.57 -1.61
N PRO A 528 4.27 19.30 -2.89
CA PRO A 528 4.94 18.06 -3.30
C PRO A 528 6.16 17.71 -2.43
N LYS A 529 6.95 18.72 -2.07
CA LYS A 529 8.12 18.61 -1.20
C LYS A 529 7.74 18.08 0.18
N THR A 530 6.68 18.61 0.78
CA THR A 530 6.23 18.16 2.11
C THR A 530 5.69 16.73 2.07
N ILE A 531 4.87 16.38 1.07
CA ILE A 531 4.32 15.02 0.93
C ILE A 531 5.45 14.01 0.74
N PHE A 532 6.45 14.37 -0.06
CA PHE A 532 7.66 13.57 -0.26
C PHE A 532 8.42 13.39 1.05
N ALA A 533 8.75 14.48 1.76
CA ALA A 533 9.44 14.45 3.05
C ALA A 533 8.75 13.57 4.10
N ALA A 534 7.44 13.76 4.28
CA ALA A 534 6.64 12.98 5.21
C ALA A 534 6.67 11.49 4.86
N SER A 535 6.64 11.16 3.56
CA SER A 535 6.72 9.76 3.10
C SER A 535 8.11 9.15 3.32
N VAL A 536 9.19 9.93 3.19
CA VAL A 536 10.54 9.49 3.57
C VAL A 536 10.61 9.17 5.07
N MET A 537 10.02 10.01 5.93
CA MET A 537 9.96 9.74 7.37
C MET A 537 9.20 8.44 7.67
N GLN A 538 8.05 8.23 7.02
CA GLN A 538 7.28 6.99 7.17
C GLN A 538 8.10 5.77 6.73
N LEU A 539 8.85 5.83 5.62
CA LEU A 539 9.74 4.74 5.22
C LEU A 539 10.83 4.46 6.25
N LYS A 540 11.52 5.49 6.76
CA LYS A 540 12.53 5.35 7.83
C LYS A 540 11.93 4.62 9.05
N GLY A 541 10.76 5.06 9.50
CA GLY A 541 10.05 4.46 10.63
C GLY A 541 9.59 3.03 10.38
N ILE A 542 9.09 2.73 9.17
CA ILE A 542 8.68 1.37 8.79
C ILE A 542 9.89 0.44 8.76
N LEU A 543 11.02 0.85 8.17
CA LEU A 543 12.24 0.04 8.15
C LEU A 543 12.76 -0.25 9.56
N PHE A 544 12.74 0.75 10.44
CA PHE A 544 13.11 0.57 11.85
C PHE A 544 12.17 -0.40 12.56
N ALA A 545 10.85 -0.21 12.42
CA ALA A 545 9.84 -1.11 12.98
C ALA A 545 10.01 -2.55 12.47
N PHE A 546 10.30 -2.72 11.18
CA PHE A 546 10.54 -4.03 10.59
C PHE A 546 11.78 -4.71 11.20
N ALA A 547 12.88 -3.95 11.35
CA ALA A 547 14.14 -4.44 11.86
C ALA A 547 14.09 -4.90 13.32
N ILE A 548 13.23 -4.28 14.15
CA ILE A 548 13.07 -4.64 15.56
C ILE A 548 12.00 -5.71 15.79
N GLN A 549 10.97 -5.79 14.93
CA GLN A 549 9.82 -6.70 15.16
C GLN A 549 10.02 -8.09 14.53
N TYR A 550 10.83 -8.22 13.47
CA TYR A 550 10.93 -9.48 12.73
C TYR A 550 12.36 -9.99 12.59
N THR A 551 12.51 -11.30 12.64
CA THR A 551 13.78 -11.98 12.38
C THR A 551 14.14 -11.94 10.89
N PRO A 552 15.44 -12.06 10.53
CA PRO A 552 15.90 -12.01 9.14
C PRO A 552 15.21 -12.99 8.18
N ALA A 553 14.62 -14.08 8.67
CA ALA A 553 13.86 -15.04 7.87
C ALA A 553 12.63 -14.42 7.18
N TYR A 554 12.07 -13.37 7.79
CA TYR A 554 10.91 -12.64 7.29
C TYR A 554 11.31 -11.44 6.43
N TRP A 555 12.60 -11.13 6.35
CA TRP A 555 13.09 -10.04 5.53
C TRP A 555 13.10 -10.50 4.08
N ASN A 556 12.21 -9.93 3.28
CA ASN A 556 11.98 -10.35 1.90
C ASN A 556 12.43 -9.30 0.87
N LEU A 557 12.38 -9.69 -0.40
CA LEU A 557 12.77 -8.86 -1.55
C LEU A 557 12.01 -7.52 -1.60
N ALA A 558 10.78 -7.43 -1.12
CA ALA A 558 10.03 -6.17 -1.14
C ALA A 558 10.62 -5.12 -0.18
N LEU A 559 11.31 -5.55 0.89
CA LEU A 559 11.95 -4.66 1.86
C LEU A 559 13.19 -3.97 1.26
N SER A 560 13.95 -4.64 0.39
CA SER A 560 15.15 -4.04 -0.22
C SER A 560 14.81 -2.82 -1.08
N GLY A 561 13.65 -2.85 -1.76
CA GLY A 561 13.10 -1.69 -2.46
C GLY A 561 12.93 -0.46 -1.54
N ALA A 562 12.36 -0.66 -0.35
CA ALA A 562 12.17 0.42 0.61
C ALA A 562 13.50 0.97 1.17
N MET A 563 14.51 0.11 1.38
CA MET A 563 15.86 0.54 1.77
C MET A 563 16.48 1.43 0.69
N VAL A 564 16.42 1.00 -0.57
CA VAL A 564 16.94 1.72 -1.73
C VAL A 564 16.28 3.09 -1.89
N PHE A 565 14.95 3.16 -1.79
CA PHE A 565 14.23 4.45 -1.85
C PHE A 565 14.60 5.38 -0.70
N THR A 566 14.77 4.84 0.50
CA THR A 566 15.15 5.61 1.69
C THR A 566 16.56 6.15 1.56
N VAL A 567 17.53 5.32 1.17
CA VAL A 567 18.93 5.73 0.97
C VAL A 567 19.03 6.81 -0.10
N ASN A 568 18.34 6.67 -1.23
CA ASN A 568 18.37 7.70 -2.27
C ASN A 568 17.84 9.05 -1.77
N ALA A 569 16.73 9.04 -1.02
CA ALA A 569 16.16 10.25 -0.46
C ALA A 569 17.10 10.88 0.59
N VAL A 570 17.68 10.06 1.47
CA VAL A 570 18.61 10.51 2.52
C VAL A 570 19.92 11.07 1.95
N LEU A 571 20.49 10.40 0.95
CA LEU A 571 21.72 10.84 0.32
C LEU A 571 21.51 12.12 -0.51
N ASN A 572 20.29 12.33 -1.01
CA ASN A 572 19.82 13.60 -1.57
C ASN A 572 19.39 14.62 -0.49
N ASP A 573 19.74 14.46 0.79
CA ASP A 573 19.53 15.50 1.80
C ASP A 573 20.84 15.79 2.53
N LEU A 574 21.71 16.57 1.87
CA LEU A 574 22.95 17.12 2.42
C LEU A 574 22.76 17.90 3.74
N SER A 575 21.55 18.33 4.08
CA SER A 575 21.28 19.05 5.33
C SER A 575 20.93 18.12 6.51
N ASP A 576 20.56 16.87 6.23
CA ASP A 576 20.26 15.86 7.24
C ASP A 576 21.56 15.44 7.95
N LYS A 577 21.71 15.89 9.20
CA LYS A 577 22.88 15.56 10.03
C LYS A 577 22.97 14.07 10.36
N GLU A 578 21.86 13.35 10.28
CA GLU A 578 21.75 11.92 10.56
C GLU A 578 21.83 11.07 9.28
N ARG A 579 22.11 11.67 8.11
CA ARG A 579 22.17 10.93 6.84
C ARG A 579 23.14 9.74 6.87
N HIS A 580 24.26 9.89 7.59
CA HIS A 580 25.26 8.82 7.77
C HIS A 580 24.69 7.65 8.58
N ASN A 581 23.88 7.94 9.60
CA ASN A 581 23.28 6.92 10.46
C ASN A 581 22.22 6.12 9.70
N HIS A 582 21.39 6.81 8.91
CA HIS A 582 20.39 6.19 8.06
C HIS A 582 21.02 5.36 6.94
N LEU A 583 22.12 5.84 6.35
CA LEU A 583 22.91 5.09 5.38
C LEU A 583 23.49 3.81 6.01
N ALA A 584 24.18 3.94 7.14
CA ALA A 584 24.76 2.81 7.86
C ALA A 584 23.69 1.79 8.24
N PHE A 585 22.54 2.23 8.76
CA PHE A 585 21.40 1.36 9.08
C PHE A 585 20.92 0.54 7.87
N CYS A 586 20.73 1.19 6.71
CA CYS A 586 20.29 0.49 5.50
C CYS A 586 21.35 -0.49 4.98
N ILE A 587 22.64 -0.14 5.08
CA ILE A 587 23.75 -1.03 4.73
C ILE A 587 23.75 -2.25 5.67
N SER A 588 23.66 -2.06 6.98
CA SER A 588 23.63 -3.17 7.95
C SER A 588 22.42 -4.09 7.76
N MET A 589 21.25 -3.53 7.44
CA MET A 589 20.10 -4.35 7.07
C MET A 589 20.37 -5.14 5.78
N SER A 590 20.99 -4.52 4.78
CA SER A 590 21.35 -5.18 3.54
C SER A 590 22.37 -6.30 3.74
N GLN A 591 23.35 -6.07 4.60
CA GLN A 591 24.38 -7.04 4.98
C GLN A 591 23.77 -8.29 5.63
N ARG A 592 22.77 -8.12 6.50
CA ARG A 592 22.05 -9.26 7.11
C ARG A 592 21.24 -10.10 6.12
N LEU A 593 20.88 -9.54 4.96
CA LEU A 593 20.20 -10.28 3.88
C LEU A 593 21.17 -11.07 2.99
N LEU A 594 22.45 -10.68 2.91
CA LEU A 594 23.45 -11.30 2.03
C LEU A 594 23.57 -12.83 2.16
N PRO A 595 23.52 -13.43 3.36
CA PRO A 595 23.66 -14.88 3.49
C PRO A 595 22.55 -15.68 2.81
N SER A 596 21.36 -15.07 2.65
CA SER A 596 20.19 -15.66 2.01
C SER A 596 20.01 -15.18 0.57
N TYR A 597 20.33 -13.91 0.29
CA TYR A 597 20.08 -13.27 -1.01
C TYR A 597 21.34 -12.57 -1.51
N ILE A 598 22.08 -13.26 -2.38
CA ILE A 598 23.41 -12.81 -2.81
C ILE A 598 23.36 -11.49 -3.59
N TYR A 599 22.24 -11.19 -4.28
CA TYR A 599 22.04 -9.96 -5.06
C TYR A 599 22.17 -8.67 -4.25
N MET A 600 22.03 -8.74 -2.92
CA MET A 600 22.18 -7.59 -2.04
C MET A 600 23.57 -6.97 -2.11
N ILE A 601 24.59 -7.72 -2.52
CA ILE A 601 25.95 -7.19 -2.67
C ILE A 601 26.03 -6.12 -3.76
N GLU A 602 25.35 -6.32 -4.88
CA GLU A 602 25.26 -5.36 -5.97
C GLU A 602 24.48 -4.12 -5.51
N THR A 603 23.46 -4.33 -4.68
CA THR A 603 22.69 -3.22 -4.09
C THR A 603 23.56 -2.40 -3.14
N ILE A 604 24.39 -3.06 -2.32
CA ILE A 604 25.35 -2.40 -1.43
C ILE A 604 26.38 -1.62 -2.26
N ARG A 605 26.99 -2.22 -3.28
CA ARG A 605 27.96 -1.55 -4.17
C ARG A 605 27.37 -0.31 -4.83
N ALA A 606 26.13 -0.40 -5.34
CA ALA A 606 25.42 0.73 -5.93
C ALA A 606 25.16 1.85 -4.90
N ILE A 607 24.73 1.49 -3.68
CA ILE A 607 24.55 2.44 -2.57
C ILE A 607 25.88 3.13 -2.22
N LEU A 608 26.97 2.37 -2.14
CA LEU A 608 28.31 2.88 -1.82
C LEU A 608 28.79 3.86 -2.90
N ALA A 609 28.62 3.54 -4.18
CA ALA A 609 28.95 4.47 -5.27
C ALA A 609 28.22 5.80 -5.13
N ILE A 610 26.89 5.77 -4.93
CA ILE A 610 26.08 6.99 -4.76
C ILE A 610 26.53 7.77 -3.51
N ALA A 611 26.80 7.07 -2.41
CA ALA A 611 27.22 7.69 -1.16
C ALA A 611 28.60 8.35 -1.28
N THR A 612 29.55 7.73 -1.99
CA THR A 612 30.88 8.31 -2.27
C THR A 612 30.78 9.52 -3.19
N ASP A 613 30.02 9.42 -4.30
CA ASP A 613 29.86 10.53 -5.25
C ASP A 613 29.22 11.78 -4.60
N LYS A 614 28.36 11.58 -3.60
CA LYS A 614 27.73 12.67 -2.82
C LYS A 614 28.51 13.10 -1.58
N GLY A 615 29.71 12.56 -1.38
CA GLY A 615 30.57 12.88 -0.23
C GLY A 615 29.93 12.54 1.12
N ALA A 616 29.07 11.52 1.17
CA ALA A 616 28.54 10.99 2.43
C ALA A 616 29.55 10.04 3.10
N ILE A 617 30.36 9.32 2.33
CA ILE A 617 31.42 8.45 2.86
C ILE A 617 32.71 8.65 2.06
N THR A 618 33.84 8.32 2.68
CA THR A 618 35.13 8.32 1.99
C THR A 618 35.30 7.07 1.11
N THR A 619 36.18 7.13 0.12
CA THR A 619 36.53 5.96 -0.71
C THR A 619 37.05 4.79 0.14
N SER A 620 37.93 5.05 1.10
CA SER A 620 38.48 4.02 1.99
C SER A 620 37.40 3.38 2.88
N GLU A 621 36.43 4.17 3.34
CA GLU A 621 35.28 3.65 4.09
C GLU A 621 34.38 2.78 3.21
N ALA A 622 34.14 3.19 1.97
CA ALA A 622 33.35 2.42 1.03
C ALA A 622 34.00 1.06 0.69
N ILE A 623 35.32 1.04 0.45
CA ILE A 623 36.10 -0.18 0.25
C ILE A 623 36.02 -1.11 1.47
N ARG A 624 36.15 -0.55 2.68
CA ARG A 624 36.05 -1.34 3.92
C ARG A 624 34.67 -2.00 4.06
N ILE A 625 33.61 -1.25 3.83
CA ILE A 625 32.23 -1.75 3.93
C ILE A 625 31.98 -2.84 2.86
N GLU A 626 32.49 -2.68 1.64
CA GLU A 626 32.35 -3.70 0.60
C GLU A 626 33.08 -4.99 0.97
N ALA A 627 34.34 -4.89 1.43
CA ALA A 627 35.12 -6.05 1.84
C ALA A 627 34.45 -6.81 3.02
N GLU A 628 33.92 -6.07 3.99
CA GLU A 628 33.14 -6.63 5.09
C GLU A 628 31.89 -7.35 4.56
N SER A 629 31.14 -6.70 3.67
CA SER A 629 29.92 -7.26 3.08
C SER A 629 30.21 -8.53 2.25
N ALA A 630 31.25 -8.53 1.43
CA ALA A 630 31.66 -9.67 0.63
C ALA A 630 32.00 -10.89 1.51
N SER A 631 32.56 -10.67 2.71
CA SER A 631 32.86 -11.74 3.66
C SER A 631 31.61 -12.43 4.26
N MET A 632 30.46 -11.77 4.22
CA MET A 632 29.19 -12.28 4.76
C MET A 632 28.43 -13.19 3.78
N GLN A 633 28.85 -13.27 2.51
CA GLN A 633 28.19 -14.10 1.50
C GLN A 633 28.45 -15.59 1.75
N ARG A 634 27.40 -16.43 1.68
CA ARG A 634 27.56 -17.89 1.80
C ARG A 634 28.08 -18.56 0.53
N ALA A 635 27.65 -18.04 -0.62
CA ALA A 635 28.14 -18.43 -1.92
C ALA A 635 28.89 -17.24 -2.52
N LYS A 636 30.01 -17.50 -3.20
CA LYS A 636 30.70 -16.45 -3.95
C LYS A 636 29.92 -16.13 -5.23
N LEU A 637 29.84 -14.86 -5.58
CA LEU A 637 29.40 -14.45 -6.91
C LEU A 637 30.29 -15.13 -7.95
N VAL A 638 29.68 -15.65 -9.00
CA VAL A 638 30.42 -15.99 -10.22
C VAL A 638 30.69 -14.68 -10.96
N ASP A 639 31.87 -14.58 -11.56
CA ASP A 639 32.52 -13.40 -12.18
C ASP A 639 31.75 -12.77 -13.39
N ARG A 640 30.45 -13.04 -13.53
CA ARG A 640 29.55 -12.57 -14.59
C ARG A 640 28.16 -12.16 -14.09
N SER A 641 27.99 -12.05 -12.77
CA SER A 641 26.73 -11.61 -12.18
C SER A 641 26.48 -10.14 -12.55
N LYS A 642 25.37 -9.89 -13.23
CA LYS A 642 24.89 -8.55 -13.54
C LYS A 642 23.52 -8.41 -12.89
N GLY A 643 23.30 -7.31 -12.18
CA GLY A 643 21.96 -6.92 -11.79
C GLY A 643 21.16 -6.53 -13.03
N GLY A 644 19.84 -6.39 -12.89
CA GLY A 644 18.98 -5.99 -14.02
C GLY A 644 17.83 -5.10 -13.56
N TRP A 645 18.07 -4.36 -12.48
CA TRP A 645 17.10 -3.47 -11.86
C TRP A 645 17.75 -2.12 -11.56
N VAL A 646 16.94 -1.08 -11.45
CA VAL A 646 17.38 0.29 -11.21
C VAL A 646 17.31 0.59 -9.71
N VAL A 647 18.47 0.92 -9.13
CA VAL A 647 18.63 1.23 -7.69
C VAL A 647 18.40 2.71 -7.43
N ALA A 648 18.54 3.61 -8.40
CA ALA A 648 18.17 5.01 -8.24
C ALA A 648 17.24 5.43 -9.38
N PRO A 649 15.92 5.13 -9.31
CA PRO A 649 15.01 5.51 -10.37
C PRO A 649 14.83 7.03 -10.37
N THR A 650 15.74 7.73 -11.03
CA THR A 650 15.47 9.08 -11.50
C THR A 650 14.58 8.91 -12.72
N LEU A 651 13.40 9.51 -12.67
CA LEU A 651 12.37 9.36 -13.71
C LEU A 651 12.79 9.85 -15.11
N ASN A 652 13.98 10.45 -15.22
CA ASN A 652 14.53 11.02 -16.45
C ASN A 652 15.87 10.41 -16.87
N ASP A 653 16.49 9.52 -16.07
CA ASP A 653 17.73 8.83 -16.45
C ASP A 653 17.75 7.41 -15.85
N SER A 654 17.35 6.45 -16.69
CA SER A 654 17.39 5.03 -16.36
C SER A 654 18.81 4.46 -16.31
N VAL A 655 19.77 5.12 -16.98
CA VAL A 655 21.14 4.62 -17.14
C VAL A 655 21.97 4.99 -15.91
N ALA A 656 21.90 6.24 -15.44
CA ALA A 656 22.65 6.66 -14.25
C ALA A 656 22.19 5.95 -12.96
N GLY A 657 20.95 5.47 -12.93
CA GLY A 657 20.39 4.72 -11.79
C GLY A 657 20.47 3.20 -11.92
N ASP A 658 20.91 2.69 -13.07
CA ASP A 658 21.05 1.25 -13.32
C ASP A 658 22.10 0.64 -12.38
N ILE A 659 21.76 -0.51 -11.80
CA ILE A 659 22.63 -1.15 -10.83
C ILE A 659 23.98 -1.54 -11.41
N ASN A 660 24.04 -2.03 -12.66
CA ASN A 660 25.32 -2.41 -13.25
C ASN A 660 26.18 -1.18 -13.49
N THR A 661 25.57 -0.09 -13.97
CA THR A 661 26.26 1.19 -14.16
C THR A 661 26.84 1.70 -12.84
N LEU A 662 26.09 1.60 -11.74
CA LEU A 662 26.53 2.01 -10.41
C LEU A 662 27.58 1.06 -9.81
N THR A 663 27.49 -0.25 -10.06
CA THR A 663 28.53 -1.21 -9.66
C THR A 663 29.82 -0.97 -10.43
N GLU A 664 29.77 -0.81 -11.76
CA GLU A 664 30.94 -0.48 -12.59
C GLU A 664 31.56 0.88 -12.16
N ARG A 665 30.72 1.83 -11.76
CA ARG A 665 31.16 3.10 -11.15
C ARG A 665 31.89 2.87 -9.82
N PHE A 666 31.40 1.96 -8.98
CA PHE A 666 32.08 1.59 -7.74
C PHE A 666 33.45 0.93 -8.00
N GLU A 667 33.52 -0.01 -8.94
CA GLU A 667 34.80 -0.64 -9.36
C GLU A 667 35.80 0.39 -9.87
N THR A 668 35.32 1.41 -10.58
CA THR A 668 36.16 2.53 -11.01
C THR A 668 36.71 3.30 -9.81
N ILE A 669 35.87 3.60 -8.81
CA ILE A 669 36.27 4.29 -7.57
C ILE A 669 37.35 3.49 -6.82
N THR A 670 37.20 2.16 -6.72
CA THR A 670 38.18 1.30 -6.02
C THR A 670 39.51 1.23 -6.76
N LEU A 671 39.49 1.04 -8.09
CA LEU A 671 40.69 1.02 -8.93
C LEU A 671 41.51 2.32 -8.80
N PHE A 672 40.85 3.48 -8.87
CA PHE A 672 41.54 4.76 -8.70
C PHE A 672 42.21 4.89 -7.33
N SER A 673 41.59 4.38 -6.26
CA SER A 673 42.18 4.38 -4.91
C SER A 673 43.48 3.57 -4.86
N GLU A 674 43.48 2.36 -5.44
CA GLU A 674 44.65 1.47 -5.49
C GLU A 674 45.84 2.11 -6.23
N PHE A 675 45.58 2.84 -7.33
CA PHE A 675 46.62 3.57 -8.05
C PHE A 675 47.19 4.76 -7.26
N THR A 676 46.37 5.41 -6.44
CA THR A 676 46.81 6.58 -5.65
C THR A 676 47.55 6.23 -4.37
N GLU A 677 47.21 5.11 -3.72
CA GLU A 677 47.95 4.61 -2.54
C GLU A 677 49.33 4.03 -2.90
N GLY A 678 49.52 3.59 -4.14
CA GLY A 678 50.83 3.17 -4.66
C GLY A 678 51.82 4.31 -4.98
N LEU A 679 51.40 5.58 -4.84
CA LEU A 679 52.18 6.78 -5.18
C LEU A 679 52.45 7.70 -3.97
N SER A 680 51.99 7.35 -2.77
CA SER A 680 52.17 8.13 -1.53
C SER A 680 53.27 7.62 -0.62
#